data_AF-F0XE00-F1
#
_entry.id   AF-F0XE00-F1
#
_cell.length_a   1.000
_cell.length_b   1.000
_cell.length_c   1.000
_cell.angle_alpha   90.00
_cell.angle_beta   90.00
_cell.angle_gamma   90.00
#
_symmetry.space_group_name_H-M   'P 1'
#
loop_
_entity.id
_entity.type
_entity.pdbx_description
1 polymer ?
#
loop_
_entity_poly.entity_id
_entity_poly.type
_entity_poly.pdbx_seq_one_letter_code
_entity_poly.pdbx_strand_id
1 'polypeptide(L)'
;MASVPQSCTVLVVGGGPGGSYASAALALEGIDVVLLEAEVFPRYHIGESMLPSMRHFLKFIGAYEKWDAHGFNIKKGGAFRLNWSRPETYTDFIAAGGPGGYAWNVIRSEADDLLFKHAADCGAKTFDGTKVTSIEFAPQDQVGEAGANTVGRPMSATWSRKNGSSGTITFDYLVDASGRAGMVSTKYLKNRSFNQGLKNIASWGYWKGGGVHGVGTHKEGAPYFEALKDASGWVWFIPLHNGTHSVGIVQNQEMAIQKKRQMAEPSSLGFYKEVLELVPGIKELLANAELVSEIKSASDWSYSASSYALPGVRIVGDAGAFIDPFFSSGVHLALSGALSAAATIAAAIRGDCDEETASSWHDKKTAESYTRFLVVVSSALKQIRSSDQPVLHDFDEESFEKAFELFRPVIQGQVDADTKGGLTQAEISKTLEFCFKAFAHVSFDEKEALINKLKELGLDGDVHDENNRKALDELEKELTPEERAILTTLKGRRMIRPEDSLNIDNFTLDSIDGLAPRLERGKLGLAAAKKAEVKYTTHDKLSYLNGEARAANKLGKNDYAEPQGNSMTNGHKVTNGHNGVTESGPDNMNINHVADLVASWKQSSKTALDELTRHGLMSSLHEAAEELETPYDTLTRLVNAGRQVALVKLGGDLGIFKTLAESKTPLSSGQLAEYSMAEPLLVARIVRYLVANRLVYEVEPDRYVARKATYALADPHIESSLRFFHTVSNPSFQALPDYLRETGYRNQTAGSALQKGLAAEQGLFPWLKENPDVLGDFQHLMSIPKEGNGWDVIPLELSVSSTHQGPMLVDIGGNTGQQARLLVAKHPELAGRVIVQDREETIKSAPEVKGVQLMAHDFFGPQPVRGARYYYLRAILHNWDEDHAVQILANIVPAMTADSLVLIDEVVIPNKGAHVWPAGLDLQMLTLFGGSERTALQWDAILEKAGLKPVVVKKYAPVMESCVIFAARK
;
A
#
# COMPACT_ATOMS: atom_id res chain seq x y z
N MET A 1 -15.28 51.82 -14.89
CA MET A 1 -15.12 50.42 -14.40
C MET A 1 -16.49 49.80 -14.35
N ALA A 2 -16.66 48.58 -14.84
CA ALA A 2 -17.88 47.82 -14.61
C ALA A 2 -18.11 47.70 -13.08
N SER A 3 -19.35 47.91 -12.64
CA SER A 3 -19.75 47.67 -11.27
C SER A 3 -19.78 46.17 -11.01
N VAL A 4 -19.34 45.74 -9.82
CA VAL A 4 -19.54 44.35 -9.39
C VAL A 4 -21.06 44.09 -9.36
N PRO A 5 -21.56 42.99 -9.95
CA PRO A 5 -22.98 42.65 -9.93
C PRO A 5 -23.52 42.50 -8.51
N GLN A 6 -24.84 42.66 -8.34
CA GLN A 6 -25.51 42.44 -7.05
C GLN A 6 -25.66 40.95 -6.72
N SER A 7 -25.73 40.08 -7.74
CA SER A 7 -25.83 38.63 -7.57
C SER A 7 -25.14 37.88 -8.72
N CYS A 8 -24.81 36.61 -8.47
CA CYS A 8 -24.34 35.63 -9.46
C CYS A 8 -24.67 34.21 -9.01
N THR A 9 -24.55 33.20 -9.89
CA THR A 9 -24.72 31.80 -9.46
C THR A 9 -23.48 31.33 -8.68
N VAL A 10 -22.28 31.60 -9.19
CA VAL A 10 -21.02 31.19 -8.55
C VAL A 10 -20.12 32.40 -8.32
N LEU A 11 -19.79 32.65 -7.05
CA LEU A 11 -18.73 33.59 -6.68
C LEU A 11 -17.40 32.84 -6.53
N VAL A 12 -16.37 33.31 -7.21
CA VAL A 12 -15.00 32.82 -7.06
C VAL A 12 -14.15 33.90 -6.39
N VAL A 13 -13.47 33.55 -5.30
CA VAL A 13 -12.64 34.48 -4.53
C VAL A 13 -11.17 34.13 -4.74
N GLY A 14 -10.42 35.03 -5.37
CA GLY A 14 -9.00 34.87 -5.73
C GLY A 14 -8.81 34.48 -7.19
N GLY A 15 -8.03 35.27 -7.94
CA GLY A 15 -7.78 35.15 -9.38
C GLY A 15 -6.47 34.44 -9.75
N GLY A 16 -5.85 33.72 -8.81
CA GLY A 16 -4.72 32.83 -9.14
C GLY A 16 -5.11 31.66 -10.06
N PRO A 17 -4.20 30.72 -10.35
CA PRO A 17 -4.44 29.62 -11.29
C PRO A 17 -5.73 28.83 -11.03
N GLY A 18 -6.00 28.47 -9.77
CA GLY A 18 -7.21 27.73 -9.40
C GLY A 18 -8.50 28.51 -9.64
N GLY A 19 -8.58 29.76 -9.16
CA GLY A 19 -9.80 30.56 -9.31
C GLY A 19 -10.07 30.99 -10.75
N SER A 20 -9.04 31.37 -11.49
CA SER A 20 -9.16 31.68 -12.92
C SER A 20 -9.58 30.45 -13.73
N TYR A 21 -9.02 29.27 -13.43
CA TYR A 21 -9.40 28.03 -14.10
C TYR A 21 -10.83 27.60 -13.79
N ALA A 22 -11.24 27.61 -12.51
CA ALA A 22 -12.60 27.27 -12.10
C ALA A 22 -13.61 28.20 -12.77
N SER A 23 -13.29 29.50 -12.83
CA SER A 23 -14.14 30.50 -13.48
C SER A 23 -14.29 30.25 -14.97
N ALA A 24 -13.19 29.96 -15.68
CA ALA A 24 -13.22 29.62 -17.09
C ALA A 24 -14.03 28.33 -17.36
N ALA A 25 -13.80 27.28 -16.56
CA ALA A 25 -14.49 26.01 -16.71
C ALA A 25 -16.00 26.12 -16.49
N LEU A 26 -16.44 26.84 -15.44
CA LEU A 26 -17.86 27.07 -15.16
C LEU A 26 -18.52 28.00 -16.18
N ALA A 27 -17.85 29.07 -16.61
CA ALA A 27 -18.39 29.99 -17.61
C ALA A 27 -18.63 29.31 -18.97
N LEU A 28 -17.76 28.38 -19.38
CA LEU A 28 -17.93 27.56 -20.58
C LEU A 28 -19.17 26.65 -20.53
N GLU A 29 -19.70 26.38 -19.33
CA GLU A 29 -20.95 25.63 -19.11
C GLU A 29 -22.19 26.53 -19.09
N GLY A 30 -22.03 27.84 -19.33
CA GLY A 30 -23.12 28.83 -19.29
C GLY A 30 -23.55 29.24 -17.88
N ILE A 31 -22.75 28.93 -16.86
CA ILE A 31 -23.01 29.32 -15.47
C ILE A 31 -22.60 30.78 -15.26
N ASP A 32 -23.42 31.57 -14.54
CA ASP A 32 -23.09 32.97 -14.23
C ASP A 32 -22.03 33.06 -13.13
N VAL A 33 -20.80 33.39 -13.53
CA VAL A 33 -19.62 33.42 -12.65
C VAL A 33 -19.11 34.84 -12.47
N VAL A 34 -18.86 35.22 -11.21
CA VAL A 34 -18.13 36.44 -10.83
C VAL A 34 -16.82 36.05 -10.14
N LEU A 35 -15.70 36.55 -10.65
CA LEU A 35 -14.37 36.33 -10.09
C LEU A 35 -13.83 37.63 -9.48
N LEU A 36 -13.55 37.62 -8.17
CA LEU A 36 -13.00 38.78 -7.44
C LEU A 36 -11.57 38.50 -6.98
N GLU A 37 -10.60 39.28 -7.47
CA GLU A 37 -9.20 39.24 -7.07
C GLU A 37 -8.83 40.54 -6.31
N ALA A 38 -8.11 40.40 -5.20
CA ALA A 38 -7.71 41.51 -4.34
C ALA A 38 -6.59 42.39 -4.93
N GLU A 39 -5.65 41.80 -5.66
CA GLU A 39 -4.54 42.48 -6.32
C GLU A 39 -4.91 42.92 -7.75
N VAL A 40 -4.13 43.82 -8.35
CA VAL A 40 -4.32 44.24 -9.76
C VAL A 40 -3.37 43.41 -10.62
N PHE A 41 -3.87 42.84 -11.71
CA PHE A 41 -3.05 42.05 -12.64
C PHE A 41 -2.35 42.95 -13.67
N PRO A 42 -1.12 42.61 -14.12
CA PRO A 42 -0.30 41.47 -13.69
C PRO A 42 0.29 41.69 -12.29
N ARG A 43 0.29 40.65 -11.46
CA ARG A 43 0.79 40.69 -10.08
C ARG A 43 1.93 39.71 -9.87
N TYR A 44 2.88 40.07 -9.00
CA TYR A 44 4.00 39.19 -8.68
C TYR A 44 3.54 37.95 -7.87
N HIS A 45 4.08 36.77 -8.19
CA HIS A 45 3.94 35.54 -7.40
C HIS A 45 5.14 34.61 -7.66
N ILE A 46 5.45 33.69 -6.75
CA ILE A 46 6.51 32.67 -6.90
C ILE A 46 5.92 31.29 -7.25
N GLY A 47 6.70 30.42 -7.92
CA GLY A 47 6.31 29.05 -8.29
C GLY A 47 6.27 28.86 -9.80
N GLU A 48 7.43 28.77 -10.42
CA GLU A 48 7.62 29.00 -11.86
C GLU A 48 7.75 27.73 -12.69
N SER A 49 7.98 26.58 -12.07
CA SER A 49 8.11 25.29 -12.76
C SER A 49 6.76 24.56 -12.75
N MET A 50 6.32 24.08 -13.92
CA MET A 50 5.02 23.38 -14.10
C MET A 50 5.19 21.87 -14.33
N LEU A 51 4.07 21.13 -14.24
CA LEU A 51 3.97 19.71 -14.55
C LEU A 51 3.32 19.45 -15.92
N PRO A 52 3.65 18.34 -16.61
CA PRO A 52 3.09 18.00 -17.93
C PRO A 52 1.56 17.98 -17.99
N SER A 53 0.91 17.57 -16.89
CA SER A 53 -0.55 17.59 -16.72
C SER A 53 -1.20 18.93 -17.09
N MET A 54 -0.49 20.06 -16.92
CA MET A 54 -0.98 21.40 -17.21
C MET A 54 -1.51 21.53 -18.64
N ARG A 55 -0.90 20.81 -19.59
CA ARG A 55 -1.34 20.79 -21.00
C ARG A 55 -2.79 20.34 -21.14
N HIS A 56 -3.20 19.34 -20.37
CA HIS A 56 -4.56 18.78 -20.42
C HIS A 56 -5.57 19.75 -19.85
N PHE A 57 -5.26 20.38 -18.71
CA PHE A 57 -6.08 21.43 -18.13
C PHE A 57 -6.26 22.61 -19.09
N LEU A 58 -5.17 23.16 -19.64
CA LEU A 58 -5.25 24.27 -20.59
C LEU A 58 -6.07 23.93 -21.84
N LYS A 59 -5.95 22.70 -22.36
CA LYS A 59 -6.78 22.23 -23.47
C LYS A 59 -8.25 22.16 -23.09
N PHE A 60 -8.58 21.73 -21.88
CA PHE A 60 -9.97 21.63 -21.44
C PHE A 60 -10.68 22.98 -21.44
N ILE A 61 -10.03 24.05 -20.97
CA ILE A 61 -10.62 25.41 -20.99
C ILE A 61 -10.32 26.20 -22.27
N GLY A 62 -9.55 25.65 -23.21
CA GLY A 62 -9.22 26.28 -24.48
C GLY A 62 -8.13 27.35 -24.41
N ALA A 63 -7.35 27.38 -23.32
CA ALA A 63 -6.24 28.31 -23.13
C ALA A 63 -4.93 27.83 -23.76
N TYR A 64 -4.86 26.57 -24.22
CA TYR A 64 -3.61 25.94 -24.67
C TYR A 64 -2.86 26.75 -25.74
N GLU A 65 -3.52 27.12 -26.84
CA GLU A 65 -2.87 27.83 -27.95
C GLU A 65 -2.36 29.21 -27.53
N LYS A 66 -3.15 29.94 -26.73
CA LYS A 66 -2.76 31.24 -26.18
C LYS A 66 -1.55 31.13 -25.26
N TRP A 67 -1.49 30.06 -24.48
CA TRP A 67 -0.39 29.77 -23.57
C TRP A 67 0.90 29.35 -24.29
N ASP A 68 0.79 28.44 -25.27
CA ASP A 68 1.93 27.95 -26.04
C ASP A 68 2.53 29.07 -26.90
N ALA A 69 1.69 29.92 -27.49
CA ALA A 69 2.11 31.08 -28.28
C ALA A 69 2.79 32.20 -27.46
N HIS A 70 2.64 32.24 -26.14
CA HIS A 70 3.31 33.23 -25.29
C HIS A 70 4.83 33.06 -25.28
N GLY A 71 5.33 31.83 -25.53
CA GLY A 71 6.76 31.56 -25.60
C GLY A 71 7.44 31.35 -24.25
N PHE A 72 6.71 30.80 -23.26
CA PHE A 72 7.33 30.35 -22.00
C PHE A 72 8.42 29.29 -22.26
N ASN A 73 9.37 29.18 -21.32
CA ASN A 73 10.51 28.28 -21.49
C ASN A 73 10.04 26.82 -21.41
N ILE A 74 10.33 26.03 -22.45
CA ILE A 74 9.93 24.62 -22.51
C ILE A 74 10.74 23.79 -21.50
N LYS A 75 10.04 23.06 -20.65
CA LYS A 75 10.59 22.13 -19.66
C LYS A 75 10.40 20.70 -20.14
N LYS A 76 11.49 20.02 -20.49
CA LYS A 76 11.47 18.62 -20.96
C LYS A 76 11.58 17.58 -19.85
N GLY A 77 11.93 18.01 -18.63
CA GLY A 77 12.11 17.16 -17.46
C GLY A 77 12.58 17.96 -16.26
N GLY A 78 13.12 17.29 -15.25
CA GLY A 78 13.76 17.92 -14.09
C GLY A 78 14.88 17.06 -13.52
N ALA A 79 16.00 17.69 -13.15
CA ALA A 79 17.17 17.03 -12.59
C ALA A 79 17.24 17.24 -11.08
N PHE A 80 17.46 16.15 -10.32
CA PHE A 80 17.38 16.14 -8.86
C PHE A 80 18.62 15.47 -8.26
N ARG A 81 19.31 16.17 -7.38
CA ARG A 81 20.36 15.60 -6.53
C ARG A 81 19.86 15.54 -5.09
N LEU A 82 19.57 14.32 -4.61
CA LEU A 82 19.02 14.09 -3.25
C LEU A 82 20.10 13.93 -2.17
N ASN A 83 21.30 13.48 -2.53
CA ASN A 83 22.45 13.42 -1.63
C ASN A 83 23.76 13.58 -2.43
N TRP A 84 24.89 13.55 -1.72
CA TRP A 84 26.21 13.84 -2.30
C TRP A 84 27.05 12.60 -2.60
N SER A 85 26.67 11.44 -2.04
CA SER A 85 27.32 10.15 -2.34
C SER A 85 26.83 9.51 -3.65
N ARG A 86 25.70 9.96 -4.19
CA ARG A 86 25.08 9.40 -5.41
C ARG A 86 25.00 10.44 -6.53
N PRO A 87 24.95 10.00 -7.80
CA PRO A 87 24.68 10.89 -8.92
C PRO A 87 23.27 11.51 -8.83
N GLU A 88 23.07 12.60 -9.56
CA GLU A 88 21.74 13.15 -9.79
C GLU A 88 20.85 12.16 -10.57
N THR A 89 19.55 12.24 -10.34
CA THR A 89 18.53 11.53 -11.10
C THR A 89 17.73 12.51 -11.97
N TYR A 90 17.10 12.01 -13.03
CA TYR A 90 16.37 12.83 -13.99
C TYR A 90 14.99 12.24 -14.29
N THR A 91 13.95 13.04 -14.15
CA THR A 91 12.62 12.68 -14.66
C THR A 91 12.47 13.23 -16.07
N ASP A 92 12.59 12.36 -17.06
CA ASP A 92 12.45 12.71 -18.47
C ASP A 92 10.98 12.67 -18.86
N PHE A 93 10.41 13.85 -19.17
CA PHE A 93 9.01 13.92 -19.57
C PHE A 93 8.81 13.51 -21.04
N ILE A 94 9.81 13.70 -21.90
CA ILE A 94 9.72 13.35 -23.33
C ILE A 94 9.85 11.84 -23.51
N ALA A 95 10.77 11.19 -22.80
CA ALA A 95 10.89 9.73 -22.81
C ALA A 95 9.59 9.06 -22.31
N ALA A 96 8.91 9.68 -21.33
CA ALA A 96 7.67 9.17 -20.78
C ALA A 96 6.41 9.49 -21.64
N GLY A 97 6.28 10.71 -22.12
CA GLY A 97 5.06 11.23 -22.77
C GLY A 97 5.18 11.46 -24.28
N GLY A 98 6.30 11.08 -24.90
CA GLY A 98 6.61 11.35 -26.31
C GLY A 98 6.82 12.84 -26.61
N PRO A 99 6.67 13.27 -27.88
CA PRO A 99 6.84 14.68 -28.27
C PRO A 99 5.91 15.68 -27.54
N GLY A 100 4.82 15.19 -26.95
CA GLY A 100 3.91 15.97 -26.12
C GLY A 100 4.23 15.94 -24.62
N GLY A 101 5.28 15.26 -24.17
CA GLY A 101 5.55 15.07 -22.75
C GLY A 101 5.96 16.33 -21.99
N TYR A 102 6.26 17.44 -22.65
CA TYR A 102 6.84 18.63 -22.00
C TYR A 102 5.88 19.41 -21.08
N ALA A 103 6.46 20.33 -20.30
CA ALA A 103 5.78 21.36 -19.51
C ALA A 103 6.45 22.73 -19.75
N TRP A 104 6.17 23.72 -18.90
CA TRP A 104 6.78 25.06 -19.00
C TRP A 104 7.41 25.51 -17.67
N ASN A 105 8.47 26.31 -17.79
CA ASN A 105 8.87 27.25 -16.76
C ASN A 105 8.35 28.64 -17.14
N VAL A 106 7.63 29.28 -16.23
CA VAL A 106 6.82 30.48 -16.50
C VAL A 106 7.22 31.62 -15.60
N ILE A 107 7.02 32.86 -16.07
CA ILE A 107 6.98 34.01 -15.17
C ILE A 107 5.55 34.12 -14.65
N ARG A 108 5.36 33.91 -13.34
CA ARG A 108 4.03 33.76 -12.74
C ARG A 108 3.13 34.98 -12.92
N SER A 109 3.68 36.19 -12.95
CA SER A 109 2.88 37.40 -13.19
C SER A 109 2.23 37.43 -14.57
N GLU A 110 2.89 36.84 -15.57
CA GLU A 110 2.38 36.74 -16.95
C GLU A 110 1.45 35.54 -17.10
N ALA A 111 1.85 34.39 -16.57
CA ALA A 111 1.05 33.17 -16.57
C ALA A 111 -0.32 33.35 -15.88
N ASP A 112 -0.34 33.93 -14.69
CA ASP A 112 -1.59 34.14 -13.96
C ASP A 112 -2.47 35.20 -14.65
N ASP A 113 -1.89 36.25 -15.22
CA ASP A 113 -2.62 37.27 -16.01
C ASP A 113 -3.26 36.69 -17.27
N LEU A 114 -2.54 35.80 -17.98
CA LEU A 114 -3.09 35.07 -19.13
C LEU A 114 -4.32 34.24 -18.75
N LEU A 115 -4.25 33.48 -17.66
CA LEU A 115 -5.38 32.67 -17.17
C LEU A 115 -6.54 33.55 -16.69
N PHE A 116 -6.25 34.63 -15.96
CA PHE A 116 -7.27 35.56 -15.46
C PHE A 116 -8.04 36.21 -16.61
N LYS A 117 -7.32 36.71 -17.63
CA LYS A 117 -7.95 37.25 -18.85
C LYS A 117 -8.69 36.18 -19.65
N HIS A 118 -8.15 34.96 -19.73
CA HIS A 118 -8.82 33.85 -20.40
C HIS A 118 -10.15 33.47 -19.72
N ALA A 119 -10.25 33.59 -18.40
CA ALA A 119 -11.53 33.40 -17.71
C ALA A 119 -12.60 34.41 -18.18
N ALA A 120 -12.20 35.67 -18.41
CA ALA A 120 -13.07 36.68 -19.01
C ALA A 120 -13.43 36.36 -20.47
N ASP A 121 -12.46 35.90 -21.26
CA ASP A 121 -12.68 35.45 -22.65
C ASP A 121 -13.70 34.28 -22.72
N CYS A 122 -13.73 33.42 -21.70
CA CYS A 122 -14.72 32.34 -21.55
C CYS A 122 -16.11 32.79 -21.06
N GLY A 123 -16.27 34.06 -20.64
CA GLY A 123 -17.55 34.63 -20.21
C GLY A 123 -17.68 34.92 -18.70
N ALA A 124 -16.65 34.65 -17.89
CA ALA A 124 -16.69 35.03 -16.47
C ALA A 124 -16.57 36.55 -16.29
N LYS A 125 -17.28 37.12 -15.31
CA LYS A 125 -17.18 38.53 -14.95
C LYS A 125 -16.04 38.73 -13.97
N THR A 126 -14.87 39.13 -14.47
CA THR A 126 -13.64 39.22 -13.68
C THR A 126 -13.37 40.64 -13.16
N PHE A 127 -13.02 40.77 -11.89
CA PHE A 127 -12.68 42.05 -11.24
C PHE A 127 -11.42 41.90 -10.40
N ASP A 128 -10.33 42.52 -10.84
CA ASP A 128 -9.11 42.65 -10.04
C ASP A 128 -9.18 43.92 -9.16
N GLY A 129 -8.24 44.08 -8.23
CA GLY A 129 -8.24 45.16 -7.24
C GLY A 129 -9.46 45.18 -6.30
N THR A 130 -10.23 44.09 -6.25
CA THR A 130 -11.51 43.93 -5.55
C THR A 130 -11.40 42.81 -4.51
N LYS A 131 -11.15 43.19 -3.26
CA LYS A 131 -10.90 42.25 -2.16
C LYS A 131 -12.19 41.87 -1.46
N VAL A 132 -12.49 40.58 -1.40
CA VAL A 132 -13.53 40.06 -0.49
C VAL A 132 -13.02 40.14 0.95
N THR A 133 -13.81 40.74 1.83
CA THR A 133 -13.45 40.98 3.24
C THR A 133 -14.13 40.00 4.18
N SER A 134 -15.37 39.62 3.89
CA SER A 134 -16.21 38.72 4.69
C SER A 134 -17.25 38.00 3.82
N ILE A 135 -17.63 36.82 4.27
CA ILE A 135 -18.75 36.00 3.79
C ILE A 135 -19.80 35.95 4.90
N GLU A 136 -21.06 36.11 4.53
CA GLU A 136 -22.21 35.93 5.40
C GLU A 136 -22.83 34.55 5.16
N PHE A 137 -23.17 33.85 6.25
CA PHE A 137 -23.74 32.51 6.22
C PHE A 137 -25.14 32.53 6.83
N ALA A 138 -26.01 31.64 6.37
CA ALA A 138 -27.34 31.46 6.93
C ALA A 138 -27.28 31.04 8.41
N PRO A 139 -28.24 31.46 9.26
CA PRO A 139 -28.37 30.97 10.63
C PRO A 139 -28.54 29.44 10.67
N GLN A 140 -27.97 28.78 11.69
CA GLN A 140 -28.03 27.33 11.86
C GLN A 140 -28.93 26.98 13.06
N ASP A 141 -29.93 26.10 12.86
CA ASP A 141 -30.89 25.70 13.91
C ASP A 141 -30.38 24.59 14.86
N GLN A 142 -29.22 23.99 14.58
CA GLN A 142 -28.64 22.93 15.43
C GLN A 142 -27.18 23.23 15.84
N VAL A 143 -26.93 23.11 17.14
CA VAL A 143 -25.59 23.11 17.74
C VAL A 143 -24.94 21.77 17.42
N GLY A 144 -23.96 21.76 16.52
CA GLY A 144 -23.16 20.56 16.25
C GLY A 144 -22.40 20.05 17.49
N GLU A 145 -22.03 18.77 17.49
CA GLU A 145 -21.21 18.17 18.54
C GLU A 145 -19.94 18.98 18.84
N ALA A 146 -19.53 18.99 20.11
CA ALA A 146 -18.40 19.78 20.60
C ALA A 146 -17.09 19.45 19.85
N GLY A 147 -16.69 20.31 18.91
CA GLY A 147 -15.38 20.25 18.26
C GLY A 147 -15.33 20.68 16.79
N ALA A 148 -16.45 20.63 16.05
CA ALA A 148 -16.50 21.09 14.65
C ALA A 148 -17.15 22.48 14.56
N ASN A 149 -16.43 23.49 14.06
CA ASN A 149 -17.03 24.78 13.71
C ASN A 149 -17.91 24.57 12.46
N THR A 150 -19.19 24.30 12.65
CA THR A 150 -20.15 24.24 11.54
C THR A 150 -20.64 25.65 11.22
N VAL A 151 -20.57 26.03 9.94
CA VAL A 151 -21.20 27.25 9.42
C VAL A 151 -22.40 26.85 8.54
N GLY A 152 -23.43 27.69 8.48
CA GLY A 152 -24.57 27.48 7.58
C GLY A 152 -24.21 27.62 6.10
N ARG A 153 -25.21 27.68 5.20
CA ARG A 153 -24.97 27.92 3.76
C ARG A 153 -24.46 29.36 3.53
N PRO A 154 -23.42 29.60 2.72
CA PRO A 154 -23.01 30.97 2.40
C PRO A 154 -24.09 31.65 1.53
N MET A 155 -24.37 32.93 1.81
CA MET A 155 -25.43 33.68 1.14
C MET A 155 -24.92 34.93 0.41
N SER A 156 -23.93 35.60 0.98
CA SER A 156 -23.41 36.85 0.46
C SER A 156 -21.93 37.04 0.81
N ALA A 157 -21.26 37.94 0.09
CA ALA A 157 -19.90 38.36 0.40
C ALA A 157 -19.77 39.88 0.26
N THR A 158 -19.06 40.47 1.22
CA THR A 158 -18.70 41.89 1.20
C THR A 158 -17.34 42.06 0.54
N TRP A 159 -17.24 43.02 -0.38
CA TRP A 159 -16.00 43.37 -1.06
C TRP A 159 -15.64 44.84 -0.87
N SER A 160 -14.35 45.14 -0.96
CA SER A 160 -13.81 46.50 -0.93
C SER A 160 -12.67 46.68 -1.93
N ARG A 161 -12.48 47.91 -2.39
CA ARG A 161 -11.42 48.35 -3.30
C ARG A 161 -10.56 49.41 -2.65
N LYS A 162 -9.31 49.53 -3.11
CA LYS A 162 -8.36 50.57 -2.61
C LYS A 162 -8.83 52.00 -2.84
N ASN A 163 -9.72 52.23 -3.80
CA ASN A 163 -10.32 53.54 -4.07
C ASN A 163 -11.46 53.91 -3.11
N GLY A 164 -11.71 53.10 -2.07
CA GLY A 164 -12.77 53.32 -1.07
C GLY A 164 -14.14 52.77 -1.45
N SER A 165 -14.36 52.30 -2.69
CA SER A 165 -15.64 51.67 -3.04
C SER A 165 -15.76 50.27 -2.42
N SER A 166 -16.97 49.95 -1.96
CA SER A 166 -17.31 48.67 -1.36
C SER A 166 -18.74 48.28 -1.69
N GLY A 167 -19.09 47.01 -1.52
CA GLY A 167 -20.45 46.53 -1.72
C GLY A 167 -20.61 45.08 -1.27
N THR A 168 -21.78 44.54 -1.52
CA THR A 168 -22.13 43.14 -1.23
C THR A 168 -22.60 42.47 -2.52
N ILE A 169 -22.30 41.19 -2.66
CA ILE A 169 -22.78 40.33 -3.74
C ILE A 169 -23.41 39.07 -3.14
N THR A 170 -24.58 38.66 -3.62
CA THR A 170 -25.22 37.39 -3.25
C THR A 170 -24.90 36.29 -4.26
N PHE A 171 -24.87 35.03 -3.80
CA PHE A 171 -24.55 33.90 -4.67
C PHE A 171 -25.11 32.57 -4.15
N ASP A 172 -25.21 31.59 -5.05
CA ASP A 172 -25.65 30.23 -4.71
C ASP A 172 -24.49 29.34 -4.28
N TYR A 173 -23.33 29.49 -4.91
CA TYR A 173 -22.10 28.75 -4.64
C TYR A 173 -20.88 29.67 -4.50
N LEU A 174 -19.94 29.25 -3.66
CA LEU A 174 -18.66 29.89 -3.43
C LEU A 174 -17.51 28.94 -3.80
N VAL A 175 -16.56 29.41 -4.58
CA VAL A 175 -15.24 28.77 -4.73
C VAL A 175 -14.21 29.62 -4.00
N ASP A 176 -13.70 29.12 -2.87
CA ASP A 176 -12.57 29.74 -2.18
C ASP A 176 -11.27 29.33 -2.85
N ALA A 177 -10.75 30.25 -3.67
CA ALA A 177 -9.45 30.16 -4.34
C ALA A 177 -8.51 31.27 -3.85
N SER A 178 -8.69 31.75 -2.60
CA SER A 178 -8.02 32.94 -2.06
C SER A 178 -6.51 32.75 -1.77
N GLY A 179 -5.92 31.68 -2.29
CA GLY A 179 -4.53 31.31 -2.09
C GLY A 179 -4.24 31.06 -0.61
N ARG A 180 -3.02 31.36 -0.16
CA ARG A 180 -2.59 31.08 1.22
C ARG A 180 -3.43 31.76 2.30
N ALA A 181 -4.20 32.80 1.95
CA ALA A 181 -5.17 33.41 2.86
C ALA A 181 -6.25 32.41 3.32
N GLY A 182 -6.67 31.49 2.45
CA GLY A 182 -7.69 30.46 2.69
C GLY A 182 -8.85 30.95 3.53
N MET A 183 -9.61 31.88 2.99
CA MET A 183 -10.61 32.66 3.72
C MET A 183 -11.59 31.77 4.51
N VAL A 184 -12.10 30.71 3.90
CA VAL A 184 -13.04 29.76 4.52
C VAL A 184 -12.34 28.93 5.58
N SER A 185 -11.22 28.27 5.22
CA SER A 185 -10.48 27.38 6.13
C SER A 185 -9.89 28.10 7.35
N THR A 186 -9.52 29.38 7.23
CA THR A 186 -8.85 30.13 8.31
C THR A 186 -9.78 30.97 9.15
N LYS A 187 -10.75 31.69 8.55
CA LYS A 187 -11.63 32.60 9.29
C LYS A 187 -12.88 31.92 9.84
N TYR A 188 -13.44 30.97 9.09
CA TYR A 188 -14.77 30.43 9.35
C TYR A 188 -14.70 29.01 9.93
N LEU A 189 -14.15 28.06 9.18
CA LEU A 189 -14.05 26.67 9.63
C LEU A 189 -12.93 26.47 10.66
N LYS A 190 -11.85 27.26 10.56
CA LYS A 190 -10.64 27.10 11.38
C LYS A 190 -10.11 25.66 11.36
N ASN A 191 -10.18 25.02 10.20
CA ASN A 191 -9.91 23.59 10.02
C ASN A 191 -8.55 23.31 9.40
N ARG A 192 -7.70 24.33 9.23
CA ARG A 192 -6.34 24.21 8.72
C ARG A 192 -5.39 23.75 9.83
N SER A 193 -4.63 22.70 9.56
CA SER A 193 -3.56 22.23 10.44
C SER A 193 -2.24 22.16 9.67
N PHE A 194 -1.14 22.54 10.32
CA PHE A 194 0.20 22.60 9.73
C PHE A 194 0.99 21.32 9.98
N ASN A 195 1.73 20.86 8.96
CA ASN A 195 2.64 19.73 9.06
C ASN A 195 3.94 20.16 9.76
N GLN A 196 4.20 19.60 10.94
CA GLN A 196 5.34 20.00 11.76
C GLN A 196 6.70 19.59 11.16
N GLY A 197 6.76 18.47 10.43
CA GLY A 197 7.98 17.99 9.77
C GLY A 197 8.36 18.77 8.50
N LEU A 198 7.46 19.62 8.01
CA LEU A 198 7.62 20.42 6.79
C LEU A 198 7.46 21.93 7.07
N LYS A 199 7.96 22.39 8.22
CA LYS A 199 8.13 23.81 8.52
C LYS A 199 9.41 24.34 7.92
N ASN A 200 9.34 24.72 6.65
CA ASN A 200 10.46 25.30 5.94
C ASN A 200 10.36 26.83 5.81
N ILE A 201 11.46 27.48 5.47
CA ILE A 201 11.52 28.88 5.00
C ILE A 201 12.10 28.84 3.58
N ALA A 202 11.43 29.54 2.67
CA ALA A 202 11.93 29.76 1.32
C ALA A 202 12.56 31.16 1.22
N SER A 203 13.71 31.27 0.56
CA SER A 203 14.35 32.54 0.18
C SER A 203 14.86 32.48 -1.25
N TRP A 204 14.58 33.49 -2.08
CA TRP A 204 14.89 33.40 -3.51
C TRP A 204 15.16 34.75 -4.16
N GLY A 205 15.80 34.70 -5.33
CA GLY A 205 16.10 35.84 -6.19
C GLY A 205 16.26 35.42 -7.65
N TYR A 206 16.41 36.41 -8.51
CA TYR A 206 16.52 36.23 -9.96
C TYR A 206 17.92 36.57 -10.44
N TRP A 207 18.52 35.66 -11.19
CA TRP A 207 19.88 35.78 -11.71
C TRP A 207 19.87 35.91 -13.23
N LYS A 208 20.75 36.75 -13.79
CA LYS A 208 20.94 36.91 -15.24
C LYS A 208 22.34 36.45 -15.63
N GLY A 209 22.46 35.75 -16.77
CA GLY A 209 23.76 35.22 -17.22
C GLY A 209 24.18 33.90 -16.54
N GLY A 210 23.23 33.18 -15.94
CA GLY A 210 23.47 31.82 -15.45
C GLY A 210 23.80 30.82 -16.57
N GLY A 211 24.59 29.81 -16.23
CA GLY A 211 24.92 28.69 -17.11
C GLY A 211 23.72 27.78 -17.40
N VAL A 212 23.91 26.85 -18.34
CA VAL A 212 22.89 25.88 -18.73
C VAL A 212 23.21 24.56 -18.06
N HIS A 213 22.25 24.00 -17.32
CA HIS A 213 22.43 22.67 -16.74
C HIS A 213 22.42 21.59 -17.83
N GLY A 214 23.32 20.60 -17.73
CA GLY A 214 23.32 19.41 -18.58
C GLY A 214 23.71 19.62 -20.05
N VAL A 215 24.54 20.63 -20.37
CA VAL A 215 24.99 20.93 -21.75
C VAL A 215 25.50 19.67 -22.45
N GLY A 216 25.03 19.45 -23.68
CA GLY A 216 25.41 18.30 -24.51
C GLY A 216 24.76 16.97 -24.10
N THR A 217 23.81 16.99 -23.16
CA THR A 217 23.06 15.80 -22.73
C THR A 217 21.56 15.97 -23.02
N HIS A 218 20.79 14.89 -22.86
CA HIS A 218 19.32 14.95 -22.97
C HIS A 218 18.65 15.83 -21.89
N LYS A 219 19.40 16.21 -20.83
CA LYS A 219 18.96 17.06 -19.72
C LYS A 219 19.20 18.56 -19.98
N GLU A 220 19.74 18.92 -21.14
CA GLU A 220 20.13 20.31 -21.45
C GLU A 220 18.97 21.30 -21.23
N GLY A 221 19.22 22.31 -20.39
CA GLY A 221 18.25 23.36 -20.07
C GLY A 221 17.14 22.92 -19.10
N ALA A 222 17.22 21.73 -18.50
CA ALA A 222 16.29 21.32 -17.46
C ALA A 222 16.47 22.15 -16.18
N PRO A 223 15.39 22.41 -15.41
CA PRO A 223 15.53 22.89 -14.05
C PRO A 223 16.30 21.88 -13.20
N TYR A 224 17.17 22.39 -12.34
CA TYR A 224 18.04 21.59 -11.46
C TYR A 224 17.71 21.86 -10.00
N PHE A 225 17.56 20.79 -9.23
CA PHE A 225 17.20 20.80 -7.81
C PHE A 225 18.30 20.08 -7.04
N GLU A 226 19.01 20.81 -6.17
CA GLU A 226 20.20 20.29 -5.48
C GLU A 226 20.02 20.34 -3.96
N ALA A 227 20.18 19.19 -3.30
CA ALA A 227 20.20 19.09 -1.84
C ALA A 227 21.39 19.86 -1.24
N LEU A 228 21.16 20.56 -0.13
CA LEU A 228 22.23 21.24 0.60
C LEU A 228 23.16 20.21 1.25
N LYS A 229 24.48 20.44 1.23
CA LYS A 229 25.48 19.57 1.86
C LYS A 229 25.28 19.28 3.34
N ASP A 230 24.65 20.19 4.06
CA ASP A 230 24.33 20.05 5.48
C ASP A 230 22.98 19.36 5.75
N ALA A 231 22.35 18.82 4.69
CA ALA A 231 21.05 18.14 4.73
C ALA A 231 19.89 19.02 5.27
N SER A 232 20.09 20.34 5.39
CA SER A 232 19.11 21.27 5.96
C SER A 232 17.94 21.59 5.03
N GLY A 233 18.04 21.20 3.75
CA GLY A 233 17.06 21.52 2.72
C GLY A 233 17.63 21.39 1.32
N TRP A 234 17.13 22.19 0.38
CA TRP A 234 17.42 22.09 -1.04
C TRP A 234 17.34 23.45 -1.75
N VAL A 235 17.90 23.52 -2.95
CA VAL A 235 17.94 24.73 -3.79
C VAL A 235 17.40 24.41 -5.18
N TRP A 236 16.57 25.29 -5.73
CA TRP A 236 16.15 25.23 -7.14
C TRP A 236 16.95 26.18 -8.01
N PHE A 237 17.16 25.77 -9.25
CA PHE A 237 17.68 26.58 -10.35
C PHE A 237 16.77 26.38 -11.57
N ILE A 238 15.94 27.38 -11.88
CA ILE A 238 14.87 27.27 -12.89
C ILE A 238 15.10 28.32 -13.99
N PRO A 239 15.39 27.92 -15.24
CA PRO A 239 15.51 28.86 -16.36
C PRO A 239 14.15 29.41 -16.80
N LEU A 240 14.10 30.72 -17.10
CA LEU A 240 12.90 31.46 -17.52
C LEU A 240 13.08 32.05 -18.92
N HIS A 241 11.96 32.30 -19.60
CA HIS A 241 11.95 32.69 -21.01
C HIS A 241 12.58 34.07 -21.31
N ASN A 242 12.69 34.94 -20.31
CA ASN A 242 13.32 36.27 -20.44
C ASN A 242 14.85 36.25 -20.22
N GLY A 243 15.44 35.05 -20.11
CA GLY A 243 16.87 34.85 -19.89
C GLY A 243 17.33 35.01 -18.45
N THR A 244 16.41 35.15 -17.49
CA THR A 244 16.76 35.04 -16.06
C THR A 244 16.57 33.60 -15.55
N HIS A 245 17.19 33.32 -14.40
CA HIS A 245 17.01 32.10 -13.64
C HIS A 245 16.40 32.45 -12.29
N SER A 246 15.32 31.77 -11.93
CA SER A 246 14.82 31.78 -10.57
C SER A 246 15.66 30.82 -9.74
N VAL A 247 16.26 31.35 -8.68
CA VAL A 247 17.10 30.57 -7.77
C VAL A 247 16.63 30.80 -6.35
N GLY A 248 16.25 29.72 -5.69
CA GLY A 248 15.80 29.83 -4.32
C GLY A 248 16.12 28.61 -3.49
N ILE A 249 16.06 28.85 -2.20
CA ILE A 249 16.55 28.00 -1.14
C ILE A 249 15.35 27.67 -0.27
N VAL A 250 15.08 26.39 -0.07
CA VAL A 250 14.12 25.90 0.93
C VAL A 250 14.90 25.20 2.02
N GLN A 251 14.77 25.68 3.25
CA GLN A 251 15.47 25.10 4.41
C GLN A 251 14.52 24.90 5.58
N ASN A 252 14.81 23.90 6.40
CA ASN A 252 14.17 23.75 7.70
C ASN A 252 14.29 25.06 8.49
N GLN A 253 13.15 25.58 8.96
CA GLN A 253 13.06 26.89 9.60
C GLN A 253 14.03 27.03 10.79
N GLU A 254 14.17 25.99 11.60
CA GLU A 254 14.92 26.04 12.85
C GLU A 254 16.41 26.08 12.59
N MET A 255 16.87 25.22 11.67
CA MET A 255 18.25 25.20 11.20
C MET A 255 18.63 26.54 10.53
N ALA A 256 17.74 27.09 9.70
CA ALA A 256 17.96 28.39 9.05
C ALA A 256 18.07 29.53 10.08
N ILE A 257 17.20 29.56 11.10
CA ILE A 257 17.25 30.56 12.18
C ILE A 257 18.54 30.43 12.99
N GLN A 258 18.94 29.21 13.35
CA GLN A 258 20.18 28.96 14.10
C GLN A 258 21.40 29.42 13.30
N LYS A 259 21.49 29.03 12.02
CA LYS A 259 22.59 29.44 11.13
C LYS A 259 22.65 30.96 10.98
N LYS A 260 21.51 31.61 10.72
CA LYS A 260 21.44 33.08 10.59
C LYS A 260 21.89 33.82 11.85
N ARG A 261 21.67 33.26 13.05
CA ARG A 261 22.16 33.85 14.32
C ARG A 261 23.68 33.76 14.50
N GLN A 262 24.33 32.81 13.84
CA GLN A 262 25.77 32.59 13.93
C GLN A 262 26.56 33.40 12.89
N MET A 263 25.87 34.00 11.91
CA MET A 263 26.48 34.83 10.89
C MET A 263 27.03 36.13 11.46
N ALA A 264 28.23 36.51 11.01
CA ALA A 264 28.80 37.83 11.31
C ALA A 264 27.92 38.98 10.78
N GLU A 265 27.26 38.79 9.63
CA GLU A 265 26.33 39.75 9.04
C GLU A 265 25.00 39.09 8.65
N PRO A 266 23.95 39.15 9.51
CA PRO A 266 22.69 38.43 9.32
C PRO A 266 21.73 39.11 8.33
N SER A 267 22.22 39.62 7.21
CA SER A 267 21.38 40.19 6.14
C SER A 267 20.72 39.08 5.31
N SER A 268 19.56 39.36 4.70
CA SER A 268 18.88 38.38 3.82
C SER A 268 19.73 37.98 2.62
N LEU A 269 20.48 38.94 2.05
CA LEU A 269 21.40 38.68 0.94
C LEU A 269 22.63 37.90 1.38
N GLY A 270 23.22 38.23 2.52
CA GLY A 270 24.37 37.52 3.09
C GLY A 270 24.03 36.06 3.38
N PHE A 271 22.90 35.82 4.07
CA PHE A 271 22.42 34.46 4.35
C PHE A 271 22.17 33.67 3.08
N TYR A 272 21.48 34.26 2.10
CA TYR A 272 21.23 33.63 0.81
C TYR A 272 22.52 33.23 0.09
N LYS A 273 23.52 34.12 0.02
CA LYS A 273 24.82 33.81 -0.60
C LYS A 273 25.60 32.74 0.15
N GLU A 274 25.62 32.79 1.49
CA GLU A 274 26.33 31.80 2.30
C GLU A 274 25.71 30.40 2.16
N VAL A 275 24.39 30.28 2.05
CA VAL A 275 23.74 28.99 1.85
C VAL A 275 24.00 28.44 0.44
N LEU A 276 24.12 29.29 -0.59
CA LEU A 276 24.51 28.84 -1.95
C LEU A 276 25.90 28.19 -2.01
N GLU A 277 26.77 28.44 -1.03
CA GLU A 277 28.06 27.73 -0.91
C GLU A 277 27.91 26.21 -0.67
N LEU A 278 26.74 25.78 -0.19
CA LEU A 278 26.43 24.38 0.10
C LEU A 278 25.93 23.59 -1.12
N VAL A 279 25.78 24.23 -2.28
CA VAL A 279 25.31 23.63 -3.55
C VAL A 279 26.30 23.90 -4.69
N PRO A 280 27.46 23.22 -4.73
CA PRO A 280 28.50 23.46 -5.74
C PRO A 280 28.02 23.34 -7.20
N GLY A 281 27.04 22.48 -7.52
CA GLY A 281 26.53 22.37 -8.89
C GLY A 281 25.80 23.63 -9.32
N ILE A 282 24.87 24.13 -8.50
CA ILE A 282 24.18 25.41 -8.75
C ILE A 282 25.15 26.59 -8.66
N LYS A 283 26.13 26.56 -7.75
CA LYS A 283 27.15 27.60 -7.64
C LYS A 283 27.98 27.73 -8.92
N GLU A 284 28.35 26.61 -9.53
CA GLU A 284 29.04 26.60 -10.83
C GLU A 284 28.17 27.23 -11.93
N LEU A 285 26.88 26.90 -11.97
CA LEU A 285 25.92 27.53 -12.89
C LEU A 285 25.77 29.04 -12.67
N LEU A 286 26.06 29.53 -11.45
CA LEU A 286 25.99 30.95 -11.10
C LEU A 286 27.33 31.69 -11.19
N ALA A 287 28.44 31.02 -11.55
CA ALA A 287 29.77 31.61 -11.48
C ALA A 287 29.95 32.91 -12.29
N ASN A 288 29.22 33.05 -13.41
CA ASN A 288 29.23 34.23 -14.27
C ASN A 288 27.89 35.01 -14.25
N ALA A 289 27.01 34.69 -13.30
CA ALA A 289 25.68 35.27 -13.21
C ALA A 289 25.64 36.49 -12.28
N GLU A 290 24.74 37.43 -12.57
CA GLU A 290 24.46 38.59 -11.72
C GLU A 290 23.07 38.45 -11.09
N LEU A 291 22.97 38.66 -9.79
CA LEU A 291 21.68 38.76 -9.09
C LEU A 291 21.03 40.10 -9.47
N VAL A 292 19.92 40.04 -10.21
CA VAL A 292 19.20 41.23 -10.75
C VAL A 292 17.92 41.56 -9.99
N SER A 293 17.68 40.93 -8.84
CA SER A 293 16.56 41.23 -7.96
C SER A 293 16.98 41.32 -6.50
N GLU A 294 16.12 41.94 -5.69
CA GLU A 294 16.18 41.76 -4.25
C GLU A 294 15.86 40.32 -3.86
N ILE A 295 16.37 39.89 -2.70
CA ILE A 295 16.04 38.59 -2.11
C ILE A 295 14.67 38.68 -1.42
N LYS A 296 13.76 37.82 -1.84
CA LYS A 296 12.44 37.64 -1.23
C LYS A 296 12.45 36.42 -0.33
N SER A 297 11.54 36.38 0.64
CA SER A 297 11.38 35.24 1.54
C SER A 297 9.92 35.06 1.95
N ALA A 298 9.53 33.81 2.22
CA ALA A 298 8.22 33.44 2.73
C ALA A 298 8.33 32.20 3.63
N SER A 299 7.38 32.02 4.55
CA SER A 299 7.21 30.72 5.20
C SER A 299 6.79 29.68 4.18
N ASP A 300 7.35 28.48 4.27
CA ASP A 300 7.07 27.35 3.39
C ASP A 300 6.50 26.20 4.22
N TRP A 301 5.50 26.52 5.04
CA TRP A 301 4.88 25.57 5.94
C TRP A 301 3.81 24.79 5.20
N SER A 302 4.02 23.49 5.01
CA SER A 302 2.99 22.60 4.45
C SER A 302 1.79 22.51 5.40
N TYR A 303 0.57 22.50 4.87
CA TYR A 303 -0.67 22.40 5.63
C TYR A 303 -1.78 21.75 4.82
N SER A 304 -2.77 21.22 5.51
CA SER A 304 -4.02 20.73 4.93
C SER A 304 -5.20 21.20 5.78
N ALA A 305 -6.38 21.22 5.17
CA ALA A 305 -7.64 21.41 5.87
C ALA A 305 -8.27 20.04 6.15
N SER A 306 -9.00 19.89 7.25
CA SER A 306 -9.74 18.63 7.53
C SER A 306 -10.96 18.44 6.63
N SER A 307 -11.36 19.47 5.88
CA SER A 307 -12.37 19.42 4.83
C SER A 307 -12.17 20.57 3.84
N TYR A 308 -12.46 20.29 2.57
CA TYR A 308 -12.34 21.14 1.39
C TYR A 308 -13.72 21.51 0.79
N ALA A 309 -14.82 21.04 1.36
CA ALA A 309 -16.16 21.31 0.86
C ALA A 309 -17.21 21.37 1.97
N LEU A 310 -18.23 22.19 1.76
CA LEU A 310 -19.51 22.12 2.49
C LEU A 310 -20.63 22.47 1.52
N PRO A 311 -21.92 22.32 1.87
CA PRO A 311 -23.02 22.80 1.04
C PRO A 311 -22.81 24.26 0.64
N GLY A 312 -22.80 24.54 -0.67
CA GLY A 312 -22.54 25.86 -1.23
C GLY A 312 -21.07 26.30 -1.29
N VAL A 313 -20.09 25.52 -0.82
CA VAL A 313 -18.65 25.91 -0.86
C VAL A 313 -17.76 24.82 -1.42
N ARG A 314 -16.78 25.21 -2.24
CA ARG A 314 -15.63 24.39 -2.67
C ARG A 314 -14.34 25.15 -2.40
N ILE A 315 -13.32 24.49 -1.85
CA ILE A 315 -12.04 25.09 -1.47
C ILE A 315 -10.94 24.51 -2.36
N VAL A 316 -10.19 25.36 -3.07
CA VAL A 316 -9.24 24.92 -4.11
C VAL A 316 -7.84 25.47 -3.92
N GLY A 317 -6.83 24.66 -4.24
CA GLY A 317 -5.41 25.01 -4.14
C GLY A 317 -4.99 25.42 -2.73
N ASP A 318 -4.08 26.39 -2.64
CA ASP A 318 -3.49 26.90 -1.39
C ASP A 318 -4.51 27.43 -0.37
N ALA A 319 -5.77 27.66 -0.76
CA ALA A 319 -6.82 28.01 0.19
C ALA A 319 -7.08 26.89 1.20
N GLY A 320 -7.07 25.64 0.74
CA GLY A 320 -7.30 24.45 1.55
C GLY A 320 -6.01 23.74 1.96
N ALA A 321 -5.06 23.58 1.04
CA ALA A 321 -3.84 22.83 1.31
C ALA A 321 -2.63 23.36 0.53
N PHE A 322 -1.45 23.28 1.15
CA PHE A 322 -0.17 23.68 0.58
C PHE A 322 0.89 22.64 0.94
N ILE A 323 1.79 22.38 0.01
CA ILE A 323 2.88 21.40 0.15
C ILE A 323 4.19 22.00 -0.34
N ASP A 324 5.30 21.59 0.28
CA ASP A 324 6.65 21.92 -0.17
C ASP A 324 6.78 21.71 -1.70
N PRO A 325 7.31 22.71 -2.43
CA PRO A 325 7.25 22.75 -3.90
C PRO A 325 8.31 21.89 -4.60
N PHE A 326 9.01 20.98 -3.91
CA PHE A 326 10.11 20.17 -4.45
C PHE A 326 9.81 19.54 -5.82
N PHE A 327 8.60 18.98 -5.99
CA PHE A 327 8.15 18.39 -7.26
C PHE A 327 7.17 19.26 -8.06
N SER A 328 7.15 20.59 -7.84
CA SER A 328 6.34 21.54 -8.64
C SER A 328 4.82 21.27 -8.62
N SER A 329 4.29 20.76 -7.51
CA SER A 329 2.89 20.29 -7.39
C SER A 329 1.84 21.39 -7.22
N GLY A 330 2.20 22.58 -6.75
CA GLY A 330 1.23 23.61 -6.32
C GLY A 330 0.21 24.02 -7.39
N VAL A 331 0.68 24.40 -8.59
CA VAL A 331 -0.23 24.79 -9.69
C VAL A 331 -1.06 23.60 -10.17
N HIS A 332 -0.48 22.40 -10.20
CA HIS A 332 -1.21 21.18 -10.54
C HIS A 332 -2.40 20.96 -9.59
N LEU A 333 -2.16 20.99 -8.27
CA LEU A 333 -3.20 20.84 -7.25
C LEU A 333 -4.26 21.95 -7.36
N ALA A 334 -3.86 23.19 -7.67
CA ALA A 334 -4.79 24.28 -7.89
C ALA A 334 -5.71 24.05 -9.09
N LEU A 335 -5.18 23.58 -10.23
CA LEU A 335 -5.97 23.30 -11.44
C LEU A 335 -6.85 22.05 -11.30
N SER A 336 -6.33 20.98 -10.68
CA SER A 336 -7.09 19.76 -10.40
C SER A 336 -8.26 20.04 -9.45
N GLY A 337 -7.99 20.73 -8.34
CA GLY A 337 -9.03 21.16 -7.40
C GLY A 337 -10.06 22.08 -8.06
N ALA A 338 -9.62 23.00 -8.92
CA ALA A 338 -10.53 23.89 -9.67
C ALA A 338 -11.43 23.14 -10.66
N LEU A 339 -10.90 22.13 -11.36
CA LEU A 339 -11.70 21.28 -12.24
C LEU A 339 -12.71 20.46 -11.43
N SER A 340 -12.30 19.91 -10.29
CA SER A 340 -13.18 19.18 -9.36
C SER A 340 -14.30 20.08 -8.81
N ALA A 341 -13.98 21.31 -8.40
CA ALA A 341 -14.98 22.28 -7.97
C ALA A 341 -15.96 22.62 -9.10
N ALA A 342 -15.47 22.87 -10.32
CA ALA A 342 -16.33 23.16 -11.47
C ALA A 342 -17.24 21.97 -11.82
N ALA A 343 -16.70 20.74 -11.84
CA ALA A 343 -17.46 19.53 -12.14
C ALA A 343 -18.54 19.24 -11.11
N THR A 344 -18.23 19.36 -9.82
CA THR A 344 -19.18 19.07 -8.74
C THR A 344 -20.26 20.14 -8.60
N ILE A 345 -19.93 21.42 -8.81
CA ILE A 345 -20.94 22.50 -8.86
C ILE A 345 -21.85 22.31 -10.08
N ALA A 346 -21.29 22.03 -11.27
CA ALA A 346 -22.10 21.80 -12.46
C ALA A 346 -23.01 20.56 -12.31
N ALA A 347 -22.51 19.48 -11.68
CA ALA A 347 -23.29 18.28 -11.39
C ALA A 347 -24.50 18.58 -10.50
N ALA A 348 -24.29 19.33 -9.41
CA ALA A 348 -25.36 19.71 -8.49
C ALA A 348 -26.41 20.62 -9.18
N ILE A 349 -25.98 21.61 -9.97
CA ILE A 349 -26.88 22.51 -10.71
C ILE A 349 -27.70 21.74 -11.76
N ARG A 350 -27.09 20.76 -12.45
CA ARG A 350 -27.76 19.96 -13.49
C ARG A 350 -28.63 18.84 -12.94
N GLY A 351 -28.50 18.51 -11.65
CA GLY A 351 -29.17 17.37 -11.03
C GLY A 351 -28.56 16.02 -11.43
N ASP A 352 -27.28 15.98 -11.82
CA ASP A 352 -26.56 14.72 -12.05
C ASP A 352 -26.42 13.90 -10.74
N CYS A 353 -26.28 14.59 -9.60
CA CYS A 353 -26.37 14.05 -8.24
C CYS A 353 -26.82 15.18 -7.27
N ASP A 354 -27.13 14.84 -6.02
CA ASP A 354 -27.42 15.85 -5.01
C ASP A 354 -26.16 16.62 -4.59
N GLU A 355 -26.36 17.79 -3.95
CA GLU A 355 -25.27 18.71 -3.59
C GLU A 355 -24.34 18.14 -2.52
N GLU A 356 -24.85 17.32 -1.60
CA GLU A 356 -24.07 16.72 -0.52
C GLU A 356 -23.11 15.67 -1.10
N THR A 357 -23.61 14.81 -1.98
CA THR A 357 -22.82 13.86 -2.77
C THR A 357 -21.75 14.59 -3.59
N ALA A 358 -22.12 15.66 -4.31
CA ALA A 358 -21.17 16.45 -5.08
C ALA A 358 -20.11 17.11 -4.19
N SER A 359 -20.49 17.57 -3.00
CA SER A 359 -19.58 18.18 -2.01
C SER A 359 -18.60 17.15 -1.46
N SER A 360 -19.09 15.98 -1.05
CA SER A 360 -18.28 14.87 -0.56
C SER A 360 -17.29 14.40 -1.63
N TRP A 361 -17.72 14.34 -2.89
CA TRP A 361 -16.84 13.97 -4.01
C TRP A 361 -15.67 14.95 -4.17
N HIS A 362 -15.92 16.27 -4.11
CA HIS A 362 -14.88 17.29 -4.17
C HIS A 362 -13.91 17.19 -2.98
N ASP A 363 -14.48 17.01 -1.79
CA ASP A 363 -13.74 16.89 -0.53
C ASP A 363 -12.73 15.73 -0.61
N LYS A 364 -13.21 14.53 -0.96
CA LYS A 364 -12.40 13.33 -1.15
C LYS A 364 -11.37 13.50 -2.27
N LYS A 365 -11.77 13.97 -3.47
CA LYS A 365 -10.83 14.14 -4.59
C LYS A 365 -9.68 15.09 -4.25
N THR A 366 -9.98 16.18 -3.54
CA THR A 366 -8.98 17.17 -3.13
C THR A 366 -8.04 16.61 -2.07
N ALA A 367 -8.59 15.93 -1.05
CA ALA A 367 -7.80 15.25 -0.04
C ALA A 367 -6.87 14.20 -0.66
N GLU A 368 -7.40 13.36 -1.56
CA GLU A 368 -6.61 12.31 -2.20
C GLU A 368 -5.46 12.84 -3.06
N SER A 369 -5.73 13.87 -3.86
CA SER A 369 -4.71 14.50 -4.72
C SER A 369 -3.59 15.10 -3.89
N TYR A 370 -3.94 15.79 -2.79
CA TYR A 370 -2.96 16.35 -1.87
C TYR A 370 -2.12 15.26 -1.18
N THR A 371 -2.76 14.22 -0.62
CA THR A 371 -2.06 13.16 0.12
C THR A 371 -1.07 12.39 -0.77
N ARG A 372 -1.39 12.14 -2.04
CA ARG A 372 -0.45 11.52 -3.00
C ARG A 372 0.85 12.31 -3.13
N PHE A 373 0.75 13.63 -3.33
CA PHE A 373 1.93 14.49 -3.41
C PHE A 373 2.64 14.60 -2.06
N LEU A 374 1.90 14.68 -0.93
CA LEU A 374 2.46 14.76 0.42
C LEU A 374 3.40 13.60 0.70
N VAL A 375 2.96 12.38 0.39
CA VAL A 375 3.73 11.17 0.63
C VAL A 375 5.02 11.16 -0.22
N VAL A 376 4.93 11.43 -1.53
CA VAL A 376 6.09 11.45 -2.44
C VAL A 376 7.11 12.53 -2.06
N VAL A 377 6.65 13.77 -1.82
CA VAL A 377 7.52 14.89 -1.41
C VAL A 377 8.16 14.58 -0.06
N SER A 378 7.39 14.08 0.90
CA SER A 378 7.93 13.76 2.22
C SER A 378 9.03 12.69 2.14
N SER A 379 8.88 11.67 1.29
CA SER A 379 9.92 10.62 1.15
C SER A 379 11.21 11.17 0.54
N ALA A 380 11.10 12.05 -0.47
CA ALA A 380 12.26 12.73 -1.05
C ALA A 380 12.97 13.65 -0.05
N LEU A 381 12.21 14.46 0.69
CA LEU A 381 12.77 15.32 1.73
C LEU A 381 13.32 14.52 2.92
N LYS A 382 12.80 13.32 3.19
CA LYS A 382 13.38 12.38 4.15
C LYS A 382 14.74 11.89 3.66
N GLN A 383 14.85 11.47 2.40
CA GLN A 383 16.13 11.07 1.82
C GLN A 383 17.18 12.20 1.91
N ILE A 384 16.80 13.45 1.60
CA ILE A 384 17.70 14.61 1.75
C ILE A 384 18.18 14.74 3.20
N ARG A 385 17.26 14.72 4.17
CA ARG A 385 17.57 14.85 5.60
C ARG A 385 18.40 13.69 6.16
N SER A 386 18.24 12.51 5.58
CA SER A 386 18.97 11.30 5.97
C SER A 386 20.29 11.14 5.23
N SER A 387 20.65 12.08 4.34
CA SER A 387 21.91 12.11 3.58
C SER A 387 22.19 10.79 2.85
N ASP A 388 23.21 10.05 3.26
CA ASP A 388 23.65 8.80 2.62
C ASP A 388 22.89 7.55 3.10
N GLN A 389 22.01 7.70 4.10
CA GLN A 389 21.18 6.58 4.56
C GLN A 389 20.18 6.18 3.46
N PRO A 390 20.01 4.89 3.17
CA PRO A 390 19.10 4.41 2.13
C PRO A 390 17.63 4.55 2.57
N VAL A 391 16.98 5.63 2.15
CA VAL A 391 15.54 5.87 2.38
C VAL A 391 14.71 5.56 1.14
N LEU A 392 15.24 5.95 -0.04
CA LEU A 392 14.59 5.82 -1.34
C LEU A 392 15.32 4.87 -2.30
N HIS A 393 16.23 4.04 -1.80
CA HIS A 393 16.97 3.10 -2.63
C HIS A 393 17.44 1.92 -1.78
N ASP A 394 17.61 0.75 -2.39
CA ASP A 394 18.26 -0.40 -1.76
C ASP A 394 19.79 -0.21 -1.77
N PHE A 395 20.51 -0.94 -0.90
CA PHE A 395 21.97 -0.77 -0.73
C PHE A 395 22.79 -0.98 -2.02
N ASP A 396 22.28 -1.76 -2.96
CA ASP A 396 22.92 -2.15 -4.22
C ASP A 396 22.61 -1.21 -5.41
N GLU A 397 21.70 -0.25 -5.27
CA GLU A 397 21.34 0.67 -6.36
C GLU A 397 22.31 1.83 -6.47
N GLU A 398 22.88 2.09 -7.65
CA GLU A 398 23.85 3.17 -7.88
C GLU A 398 23.22 4.59 -7.94
N SER A 399 21.92 4.70 -8.22
CA SER A 399 21.20 5.96 -8.42
C SER A 399 19.76 5.90 -7.89
N PHE A 400 19.05 7.04 -7.89
CA PHE A 400 17.62 7.13 -7.52
C PHE A 400 16.66 6.92 -8.69
N GLU A 401 17.11 6.32 -9.81
CA GLU A 401 16.29 6.19 -11.02
C GLU A 401 15.00 5.41 -10.79
N LYS A 402 15.08 4.20 -10.19
CA LYS A 402 13.91 3.37 -9.87
C LYS A 402 12.88 4.10 -8.99
N ALA A 403 13.35 4.80 -7.96
CA ALA A 403 12.48 5.62 -7.11
C ALA A 403 11.73 6.68 -7.93
N PHE A 404 12.40 7.32 -8.87
CA PHE A 404 11.80 8.32 -9.75
C PHE A 404 10.90 7.72 -10.84
N GLU A 405 11.13 6.48 -11.27
CA GLU A 405 10.19 5.74 -12.11
C GLU A 405 8.88 5.47 -11.37
N LEU A 406 8.95 5.10 -10.09
CA LEU A 406 7.78 4.94 -9.23
C LEU A 406 7.10 6.29 -8.97
N PHE A 407 7.84 7.37 -8.71
CA PHE A 407 7.23 8.69 -8.50
C PHE A 407 6.55 9.26 -9.75
N ARG A 408 6.96 8.81 -10.94
CA ARG A 408 6.60 9.39 -12.25
C ARG A 408 5.10 9.67 -12.42
N PRO A 409 4.16 8.75 -12.12
CA PRO A 409 2.73 9.01 -12.30
C PRO A 409 2.22 10.21 -11.49
N VAL A 410 2.76 10.39 -10.27
CA VAL A 410 2.41 11.48 -9.37
C VAL A 410 3.13 12.76 -9.77
N ILE A 411 4.46 12.75 -9.89
CA ILE A 411 5.25 13.97 -10.14
C ILE A 411 5.14 14.51 -11.56
N GLN A 412 4.47 13.80 -12.48
CA GLN A 412 4.07 14.33 -13.79
C GLN A 412 2.59 14.75 -13.83
N GLY A 413 1.83 14.52 -12.74
CA GLY A 413 0.41 14.82 -12.63
C GLY A 413 -0.48 13.96 -13.53
N GLN A 414 0.00 12.78 -13.95
CA GLN A 414 -0.71 11.89 -14.86
C GLN A 414 -1.95 11.29 -14.20
N VAL A 415 -1.86 10.96 -12.91
CA VAL A 415 -2.97 10.38 -12.12
C VAL A 415 -4.23 11.26 -12.16
N ASP A 416 -4.09 12.58 -12.22
CA ASP A 416 -5.21 13.53 -12.21
C ASP A 416 -5.55 14.09 -13.61
N ALA A 417 -4.81 13.70 -14.65
CA ALA A 417 -4.96 14.21 -16.02
C ALA A 417 -5.15 13.12 -17.10
N ASP A 418 -5.06 11.83 -16.73
CA ASP A 418 -5.14 10.71 -17.68
C ASP A 418 -6.58 10.43 -18.13
N THR A 419 -7.00 11.15 -19.16
CA THR A 419 -8.28 10.94 -19.85
C THR A 419 -8.38 9.63 -20.67
N LYS A 420 -7.29 8.86 -20.81
CA LYS A 420 -7.23 7.67 -21.69
C LYS A 420 -7.11 6.33 -20.95
N GLY A 421 -6.99 6.33 -19.62
CA GLY A 421 -6.88 5.12 -18.81
C GLY A 421 -5.60 4.32 -19.08
N GLY A 422 -4.51 5.01 -19.41
CA GLY A 422 -3.19 4.42 -19.60
C GLY A 422 -2.48 4.04 -18.30
N LEU A 423 -2.89 4.62 -17.16
CA LEU A 423 -2.40 4.29 -15.83
C LEU A 423 -3.33 3.32 -15.10
N THR A 424 -2.75 2.29 -14.49
CA THR A 424 -3.47 1.30 -13.68
C THR A 424 -3.44 1.64 -12.19
N GLN A 425 -4.46 1.19 -11.45
CA GLN A 425 -4.49 1.31 -9.98
C GLN A 425 -3.26 0.71 -9.30
N ALA A 426 -2.79 -0.44 -9.80
CA ALA A 426 -1.61 -1.12 -9.26
C ALA A 426 -0.33 -0.28 -9.36
N GLU A 427 -0.16 0.51 -10.42
CA GLU A 427 1.02 1.39 -10.57
C GLU A 427 1.04 2.52 -9.53
N ILE A 428 -0.14 3.04 -9.17
CA ILE A 428 -0.29 4.06 -8.12
C ILE A 428 -0.06 3.43 -6.73
N SER A 429 -0.62 2.26 -6.47
CA SER A 429 -0.41 1.52 -5.21
C SER A 429 1.08 1.22 -4.97
N LYS A 430 1.83 0.76 -5.98
CA LYS A 430 3.28 0.56 -5.89
C LYS A 430 4.02 1.82 -5.47
N THR A 431 3.64 2.95 -6.04
CA THR A 431 4.26 4.25 -5.74
C THR A 431 4.08 4.61 -4.27
N LEU A 432 2.86 4.44 -3.76
CA LEU A 432 2.51 4.75 -2.38
C LEU A 432 3.16 3.77 -1.39
N GLU A 433 3.09 2.46 -1.66
CA GLU A 433 3.75 1.43 -0.84
C GLU A 433 5.25 1.68 -0.72
N PHE A 434 5.91 2.00 -1.84
CA PHE A 434 7.33 2.37 -1.85
C PHE A 434 7.61 3.60 -0.98
N CYS A 435 6.79 4.65 -1.09
CA CYS A 435 6.95 5.84 -0.26
C CYS A 435 6.68 5.56 1.23
N PHE A 436 5.74 4.67 1.58
CA PHE A 436 5.43 4.30 2.97
C PHE A 436 6.55 3.48 3.62
N LYS A 437 7.27 2.65 2.85
CA LYS A 437 8.49 1.99 3.34
C LYS A 437 9.52 3.01 3.85
N ALA A 438 9.58 4.20 3.24
CA ALA A 438 10.43 5.28 3.74
C ALA A 438 10.06 5.73 5.17
N PHE A 439 8.87 5.44 5.72
CA PHE A 439 8.40 5.90 7.04
C PHE A 439 8.15 4.79 8.09
N ALA A 440 8.07 3.53 7.66
CA ALA A 440 8.11 2.37 8.55
C ALA A 440 9.58 2.16 8.98
N HIS A 441 9.99 2.41 10.23
CA HIS A 441 10.16 1.34 11.21
C HIS A 441 10.77 1.91 12.50
N VAL A 442 10.06 1.74 13.63
CA VAL A 442 10.54 1.78 15.02
C VAL A 442 9.52 0.90 15.73
N SER A 443 9.97 -0.17 16.38
CA SER A 443 9.08 -1.07 17.10
C SER A 443 8.41 -0.34 18.27
N PHE A 444 7.24 -0.82 18.71
CA PHE A 444 6.57 -0.26 19.89
C PHE A 444 7.46 -0.36 21.12
N ASP A 445 8.22 -1.43 21.24
CA ASP A 445 9.13 -1.71 22.35
C ASP A 445 10.35 -0.77 22.35
N GLU A 446 10.92 -0.46 21.18
CA GLU A 446 12.01 0.52 21.03
C GLU A 446 11.55 1.95 21.35
N LYS A 447 10.31 2.28 20.98
CA LYS A 447 9.67 3.55 21.30
C LYS A 447 9.39 3.67 22.80
N GLU A 448 8.82 2.64 23.42
CA GLU A 448 8.54 2.61 24.86
C GLU A 448 9.83 2.62 25.69
N ALA A 449 10.86 1.87 25.28
CA ALA A 449 12.16 1.88 25.93
C ALA A 449 12.79 3.28 25.91
N LEU A 450 12.75 3.97 24.76
CA LEU A 450 13.25 5.35 24.66
C LEU A 450 12.40 6.34 25.46
N ILE A 451 11.06 6.22 25.45
CA ILE A 451 10.16 7.08 26.22
C ILE A 451 10.37 6.90 27.73
N ASN A 452 10.51 5.66 28.20
CA ASN A 452 10.72 5.37 29.61
C ASN A 452 12.11 5.87 30.08
N LYS A 453 13.14 5.74 29.23
CA LYS A 453 14.46 6.29 29.50
C LYS A 453 14.49 7.84 29.48
N LEU A 454 13.74 8.49 28.60
CA LEU A 454 13.58 9.95 28.58
C LEU A 454 12.82 10.47 29.83
N LYS A 455 11.85 9.71 30.34
CA LYS A 455 11.16 10.00 31.61
C LYS A 455 12.11 9.86 32.80
N GLU A 456 12.95 8.82 32.83
CA GLU A 456 13.98 8.62 33.86
C GLU A 456 15.03 9.74 33.88
N LEU A 457 15.29 10.38 32.74
CA LEU A 457 16.19 11.53 32.59
C LEU A 457 15.51 12.88 32.92
N GLY A 458 14.28 12.87 33.46
CA GLY A 458 13.62 14.02 34.06
C GLY A 458 12.70 14.83 33.13
N LEU A 459 12.28 14.28 31.98
CA LEU A 459 11.36 14.93 31.05
C LEU A 459 9.94 14.32 31.17
N ASP A 460 9.14 14.78 32.14
CA ASP A 460 7.71 14.39 32.29
C ASP A 460 6.70 15.44 31.78
N GLY A 461 7.18 16.55 31.22
CA GLY A 461 6.35 17.65 30.74
C GLY A 461 5.78 17.46 29.33
N ASP A 462 4.69 18.19 29.05
CA ASP A 462 3.97 18.23 27.77
C ASP A 462 4.92 18.29 26.55
N VAL A 463 4.65 17.47 25.54
CA VAL A 463 5.42 17.37 24.28
C VAL A 463 5.39 18.69 23.49
N HIS A 464 4.54 19.63 23.90
CA HIS A 464 4.40 20.97 23.34
C HIS A 464 5.18 22.09 24.08
N ASP A 465 5.94 21.80 25.14
CA ASP A 465 6.77 22.81 25.86
C ASP A 465 8.10 23.10 25.13
N GLU A 466 8.38 24.39 24.87
CA GLU A 466 9.63 24.87 24.24
C GLU A 466 10.89 24.59 25.08
N ASN A 467 10.77 24.46 26.41
CA ASN A 467 11.91 24.19 27.29
C ASN A 467 12.41 22.74 27.17
N ASN A 468 11.52 21.79 26.88
CA ASN A 468 11.86 20.38 26.69
C ASN A 468 12.66 20.12 25.39
N ARG A 469 12.55 21.02 24.41
CA ARG A 469 13.25 20.89 23.13
C ARG A 469 14.74 21.14 23.21
N LYS A 470 15.20 22.04 24.09
CA LYS A 470 16.63 22.27 24.33
C LYS A 470 17.27 21.13 25.11
N ALA A 471 16.53 20.53 26.03
CA ALA A 471 16.98 19.36 26.80
C ALA A 471 17.24 18.15 25.88
N LEU A 472 16.40 17.92 24.86
CA LEU A 472 16.56 16.85 23.88
C LEU A 472 17.84 16.96 23.02
N ASP A 473 18.30 18.17 22.70
CA ASP A 473 19.52 18.39 21.91
C ASP A 473 20.81 18.21 22.74
N GLU A 474 20.76 18.44 24.05
CA GLU A 474 21.89 18.16 24.97
C GLU A 474 21.98 16.66 25.31
N LEU A 475 20.83 15.99 25.48
CA LEU A 475 20.71 14.54 25.72
C LEU A 475 21.07 13.67 24.52
N GLU A 476 21.07 14.22 23.30
CA GLU A 476 21.63 13.52 22.14
C GLU A 476 23.08 13.09 22.41
N LYS A 477 23.85 13.74 23.29
CA LYS A 477 25.22 13.31 23.61
C LYS A 477 25.30 12.07 24.51
N GLU A 478 24.21 11.69 25.17
CA GLU A 478 24.16 10.58 26.14
C GLU A 478 23.45 9.32 25.61
N LEU A 479 22.80 9.40 24.43
CA LEU A 479 22.13 8.27 23.78
C LEU A 479 23.12 7.34 23.06
N THR A 480 22.86 6.03 23.14
CA THR A 480 23.63 5.04 22.37
C THR A 480 23.43 5.24 20.86
N PRO A 481 24.32 4.70 20.01
CA PRO A 481 24.16 4.76 18.56
C PRO A 481 22.81 4.20 18.07
N GLU A 482 22.32 3.09 18.64
CA GLU A 482 20.99 2.56 18.30
C GLU A 482 19.85 3.50 18.74
N GLU A 483 19.92 4.07 19.95
CA GLU A 483 18.89 4.99 20.47
C GLU A 483 18.81 6.29 19.66
N ARG A 484 19.95 6.78 19.18
CA ARG A 484 20.02 7.94 18.27
C ARG A 484 19.41 7.62 16.91
N ALA A 485 19.62 6.41 16.39
CA ALA A 485 19.00 5.95 15.14
C ALA A 485 17.47 5.84 15.29
N ILE A 486 16.99 5.35 16.44
CA ILE A 486 15.56 5.30 16.79
C ILE A 486 14.97 6.71 16.87
N LEU A 487 15.61 7.64 17.60
CA LEU A 487 15.18 9.03 17.72
C LEU A 487 15.14 9.75 16.35
N THR A 488 16.15 9.51 15.50
CA THR A 488 16.23 10.05 14.14
C THR A 488 15.09 9.52 13.28
N THR A 489 14.73 8.24 13.44
CA THR A 489 13.62 7.61 12.71
C THR A 489 12.26 8.11 13.21
N LEU A 490 12.10 8.36 14.51
CA LEU A 490 10.91 8.99 15.11
C LEU A 490 10.75 10.46 14.67
N LYS A 491 11.85 11.24 14.60
CA LYS A 491 11.86 12.59 14.02
C LYS A 491 11.38 12.56 12.56
N GLY A 492 11.76 11.52 11.80
CA GLY A 492 11.31 11.29 10.42
C GLY A 492 9.82 11.02 10.23
N ARG A 493 9.12 10.44 11.23
CA ARG A 493 7.66 10.20 11.19
C ARG A 493 6.82 11.48 11.38
N ARG A 494 7.40 12.57 11.92
CA ARG A 494 6.72 13.86 12.08
C ARG A 494 6.39 14.56 10.75
N MET A 495 6.87 14.03 9.61
CA MET A 495 6.61 14.56 8.26
C MET A 495 5.25 14.16 7.69
N ILE A 496 4.55 13.17 8.24
CA ILE A 496 3.21 12.77 7.81
C ILE A 496 2.34 12.71 9.07
N ARG A 497 1.24 13.47 9.10
CA ARG A 497 0.32 13.42 10.25
C ARG A 497 -0.63 12.22 10.11
N PRO A 498 -0.97 11.52 11.20
CA PRO A 498 -1.99 10.45 11.16
C PRO A 498 -3.34 10.92 10.60
N GLU A 499 -3.71 12.19 10.79
CA GLU A 499 -4.92 12.79 10.21
C GLU A 499 -4.82 13.07 8.70
N ASP A 500 -3.62 13.17 8.10
CA ASP A 500 -3.44 13.28 6.64
C ASP A 500 -3.54 11.90 5.93
N SER A 501 -3.59 10.80 6.70
CA SER A 501 -3.73 9.41 6.22
C SER A 501 -5.16 8.86 6.25
N LEU A 502 -6.16 9.71 6.50
CA LEU A 502 -7.57 9.29 6.53
C LEU A 502 -8.01 8.79 5.14
N ASN A 503 -8.44 7.52 5.08
CA ASN A 503 -8.99 6.79 3.92
C ASN A 503 -8.02 6.49 2.76
N ILE A 504 -6.85 5.93 3.06
CA ILE A 504 -5.88 5.41 2.07
C ILE A 504 -6.44 4.23 1.23
N ASP A 505 -7.42 3.48 1.75
CA ASP A 505 -7.97 2.29 1.08
C ASP A 505 -8.88 2.60 -0.14
N ASN A 506 -9.15 3.89 -0.41
CA ASN A 506 -10.11 4.33 -1.45
C ASN A 506 -9.48 5.15 -2.60
N PHE A 507 -8.15 5.26 -2.68
CA PHE A 507 -7.48 6.03 -3.74
C PHE A 507 -7.76 5.46 -5.14
N THR A 508 -8.82 5.92 -5.81
CA THR A 508 -9.23 5.40 -7.12
C THR A 508 -9.04 6.44 -8.22
N LEU A 509 -8.75 5.94 -9.42
CA LEU A 509 -8.65 6.68 -10.68
C LEU A 509 -10.08 7.05 -11.07
N ASP A 510 -10.52 8.14 -10.46
CA ASP A 510 -11.71 8.93 -10.80
C ASP A 510 -13.08 8.28 -10.57
N SER A 511 -13.21 7.22 -9.76
CA SER A 511 -14.52 6.72 -9.30
C SER A 511 -14.68 6.85 -7.78
N ILE A 512 -15.06 8.03 -7.31
CA ILE A 512 -15.37 8.24 -5.89
C ILE A 512 -16.88 8.04 -5.71
N ASP A 513 -17.24 7.15 -4.78
CA ASP A 513 -18.64 6.77 -4.50
C ASP A 513 -19.43 6.33 -5.75
N GLY A 514 -18.76 5.66 -6.70
CA GLY A 514 -19.35 5.19 -7.96
C GLY A 514 -19.56 6.27 -9.03
N LEU A 515 -19.10 7.50 -8.80
CA LEU A 515 -19.22 8.63 -9.71
C LEU A 515 -17.85 9.06 -10.26
N ALA A 516 -17.84 9.45 -11.53
CA ALA A 516 -16.67 9.96 -12.25
C ALA A 516 -16.96 11.31 -12.93
N PRO A 517 -15.94 12.18 -13.12
CA PRO A 517 -16.14 13.45 -13.78
C PRO A 517 -16.43 13.25 -15.27
N ARG A 518 -17.51 13.86 -15.76
CA ARG A 518 -17.84 13.94 -17.18
C ARG A 518 -17.13 15.14 -17.78
N LEU A 519 -15.93 14.92 -18.35
CA LEU A 519 -15.08 15.98 -18.93
C LEU A 519 -15.45 16.31 -20.38
N GLU A 520 -16.71 16.68 -20.62
CA GLU A 520 -17.21 17.13 -21.92
C GLU A 520 -17.66 18.59 -21.82
N ARG A 521 -17.08 19.48 -22.64
CA ARG A 521 -17.50 20.90 -22.66
C ARG A 521 -18.98 21.03 -22.99
N GLY A 522 -19.67 21.89 -22.25
CA GLY A 522 -21.13 22.09 -22.33
C GLY A 522 -21.94 21.00 -21.60
N LYS A 523 -21.27 19.97 -21.07
CA LYS A 523 -21.86 18.91 -20.25
C LYS A 523 -20.98 18.56 -19.05
N LEU A 524 -20.14 19.48 -18.57
CA LEU A 524 -19.32 19.22 -17.38
C LEU A 524 -20.23 18.85 -16.20
N GLY A 525 -19.84 17.83 -15.43
CA GLY A 525 -20.64 17.30 -14.33
C GLY A 525 -20.05 16.00 -13.78
N LEU A 526 -20.86 15.24 -13.04
CA LEU A 526 -20.54 13.88 -12.61
C LEU A 526 -21.44 12.90 -13.36
N ALA A 527 -20.96 11.68 -13.56
CA ALA A 527 -21.74 10.60 -14.13
C ALA A 527 -21.42 9.29 -13.42
N ALA A 528 -22.35 8.33 -13.46
CA ALA A 528 -22.04 6.96 -13.06
C ALA A 528 -20.79 6.50 -13.81
N ALA A 529 -19.78 6.04 -13.08
CA ALA A 529 -18.55 5.56 -13.68
C ALA A 529 -18.89 4.43 -14.67
N LYS A 530 -18.66 4.64 -15.97
CA LYS A 530 -18.71 3.54 -16.94
C LYS A 530 -17.69 2.52 -16.48
N LYS A 531 -18.12 1.27 -16.24
CA LYS A 531 -17.22 0.16 -15.89
C LYS A 531 -15.98 0.21 -16.79
N ALA A 532 -14.86 0.67 -16.25
CA ALA A 532 -13.58 0.24 -16.77
C ALA A 532 -13.60 -1.29 -16.65
N GLU A 533 -13.31 -1.99 -17.74
CA GLU A 533 -12.96 -3.40 -17.64
C GLU A 533 -11.66 -3.48 -16.84
N VAL A 534 -11.80 -3.82 -15.57
CA VAL A 534 -10.67 -3.99 -14.67
C VAL A 534 -10.04 -5.35 -14.94
N LYS A 535 -8.88 -5.35 -15.61
CA LYS A 535 -7.89 -6.42 -15.44
C LYS A 535 -7.08 -6.07 -14.19
N TYR A 536 -7.40 -6.73 -13.09
CA TYR A 536 -6.64 -6.60 -11.85
C TYR A 536 -5.24 -7.19 -12.05
N THR A 537 -4.20 -6.36 -12.03
CA THR A 537 -2.87 -6.81 -11.61
C THR A 537 -2.85 -6.73 -10.09
N THR A 538 -2.76 -7.91 -9.47
CA THR A 538 -2.57 -8.18 -8.05
C THR A 538 -1.80 -7.09 -7.29
N HIS A 539 -2.46 -6.40 -6.35
CA HIS A 539 -1.85 -5.61 -5.28
C HIS A 539 -2.46 -5.97 -3.93
N ASP A 540 -1.61 -5.78 -2.93
CA ASP A 540 -1.47 -6.49 -1.67
C ASP A 540 -2.42 -5.90 -0.61
N LYS A 541 -3.16 -6.76 0.09
CA LYS A 541 -3.94 -6.36 1.27
C LYS A 541 -3.00 -6.53 2.46
N LEU A 542 -2.53 -5.44 3.09
CA LEU A 542 -2.13 -5.32 4.52
C LEU A 542 -1.32 -4.04 4.88
N SER A 543 -1.30 -2.97 4.05
CA SER A 543 -0.47 -1.78 4.35
C SER A 543 -1.05 -0.75 5.35
N TYR A 544 -2.31 -0.85 5.79
CA TYR A 544 -2.91 0.07 6.80
C TYR A 544 -2.55 -0.27 8.27
N LEU A 545 -1.88 -1.39 8.53
CA LEU A 545 -1.78 -1.98 9.87
C LEU A 545 -0.87 -1.32 10.92
N ASN A 546 -0.21 -0.17 10.69
CA ASN A 546 0.82 0.31 11.64
C ASN A 546 0.70 1.76 12.18
N GLY A 547 -0.49 2.37 12.28
CA GLY A 547 -0.57 3.71 12.90
C GLY A 547 -1.97 4.18 13.30
N GLU A 548 -2.52 3.65 14.38
CA GLU A 548 -3.82 4.05 14.93
C GLU A 548 -3.84 5.47 15.52
N ALA A 549 -4.95 6.19 15.26
CA ALA A 549 -5.54 7.15 16.19
C ALA A 549 -7.03 6.79 16.38
N ARG A 550 -7.41 6.37 17.59
CA ARG A 550 -8.80 6.11 18.02
C ARG A 550 -9.45 7.39 18.56
N ALA A 551 -10.70 7.65 18.16
CA ALA A 551 -11.78 8.27 18.95
C ALA A 551 -13.05 8.33 18.07
N ALA A 552 -14.29 8.12 18.50
CA ALA A 552 -14.87 7.67 19.76
C ALA A 552 -16.30 7.17 19.45
N ASN A 553 -16.72 6.06 20.07
CA ASN A 553 -18.13 5.66 20.14
C ASN A 553 -18.72 6.21 21.44
N LYS A 554 -19.83 6.95 21.38
CA LYS A 554 -20.79 7.08 22.51
C LYS A 554 -22.09 7.78 22.11
N LEU A 555 -23.20 7.03 22.24
CA LEU A 555 -24.45 7.38 22.94
C LEU A 555 -25.29 6.09 22.90
N GLY A 556 -25.88 5.54 23.96
CA GLY A 556 -26.23 6.09 25.27
C GLY A 556 -27.71 5.80 25.51
N LYS A 557 -27.97 4.72 26.28
CA LYS A 557 -29.26 4.13 26.70
C LYS A 557 -30.27 5.12 27.32
N ASN A 558 -31.56 4.72 27.29
CA ASN A 558 -32.54 4.63 28.40
C ASN A 558 -33.97 4.46 27.78
N ASP A 559 -34.95 3.70 28.27
CA ASP A 559 -35.12 2.89 29.48
C ASP A 559 -36.49 2.12 29.44
N TYR A 560 -36.57 1.03 30.22
CA TYR A 560 -37.73 0.29 30.78
C TYR A 560 -38.86 -0.33 29.91
N ALA A 561 -38.93 -1.67 29.88
CA ALA A 561 -39.84 -2.51 30.70
C ALA A 561 -40.26 -3.82 30.00
N GLU A 562 -39.80 -4.94 30.58
CA GLU A 562 -40.35 -6.31 30.47
C GLU A 562 -41.79 -6.41 31.08
N PRO A 563 -42.51 -7.57 31.07
CA PRO A 563 -42.22 -8.88 30.46
C PRO A 563 -43.46 -9.63 29.85
N GLN A 564 -43.19 -10.87 29.41
CA GLN A 564 -44.05 -12.08 29.44
C GLN A 564 -44.78 -12.53 28.16
N GLY A 565 -44.57 -13.81 27.85
CA GLY A 565 -45.71 -14.70 27.60
C GLY A 565 -45.64 -15.61 26.37
N ASN A 566 -45.14 -16.83 26.58
CA ASN A 566 -45.66 -18.11 26.09
C ASN A 566 -46.11 -18.29 24.61
N SER A 567 -45.35 -19.17 23.96
CA SER A 567 -45.76 -20.50 23.47
C SER A 567 -46.81 -20.69 22.37
N MET A 568 -46.53 -21.74 21.58
CA MET A 568 -47.43 -22.60 20.80
C MET A 568 -47.65 -22.30 19.31
N THR A 569 -46.78 -22.94 18.52
CA THR A 569 -47.08 -24.02 17.55
C THR A 569 -48.17 -23.87 16.47
N ASN A 570 -47.71 -24.27 15.27
CA ASN A 570 -48.38 -25.00 14.18
C ASN A 570 -49.20 -24.24 13.13
N GLY A 571 -48.84 -24.49 11.86
CA GLY A 571 -49.82 -24.53 10.77
C GLY A 571 -49.29 -24.18 9.38
N HIS A 572 -48.70 -25.16 8.68
CA HIS A 572 -48.46 -25.10 7.24
C HIS A 572 -49.71 -24.69 6.44
N LYS A 573 -49.54 -23.82 5.42
CA LYS A 573 -50.07 -24.08 4.07
C LYS A 573 -49.45 -23.19 2.98
N VAL A 574 -48.95 -23.91 1.98
CA VAL A 574 -48.55 -23.58 0.61
C VAL A 574 -49.42 -22.49 -0.06
N THR A 575 -48.82 -21.56 -0.81
CA THR A 575 -49.01 -21.34 -2.27
C THR A 575 -48.29 -20.09 -2.79
N ASN A 576 -47.70 -20.22 -3.98
CA ASN A 576 -47.18 -19.14 -4.82
C ASN A 576 -48.28 -18.16 -5.24
N GLY A 577 -47.96 -16.86 -5.33
CA GLY A 577 -48.67 -15.95 -6.24
C GLY A 577 -48.88 -14.52 -5.74
N HIS A 578 -47.89 -13.66 -6.04
CA HIS A 578 -47.96 -12.23 -6.41
C HIS A 578 -48.94 -11.24 -5.72
N ASN A 579 -48.33 -10.12 -5.34
CA ASN A 579 -48.85 -8.75 -5.16
C ASN A 579 -49.70 -8.47 -3.90
N GLY A 580 -49.03 -7.82 -2.94
CA GLY A 580 -49.67 -7.06 -1.86
C GLY A 580 -48.64 -6.14 -1.22
N VAL A 581 -48.75 -4.85 -1.50
CA VAL A 581 -48.02 -3.78 -0.83
C VAL A 581 -48.34 -3.83 0.66
N THR A 582 -47.32 -3.95 1.51
CA THR A 582 -47.37 -3.51 2.91
C THR A 582 -45.98 -3.01 3.33
N GLU A 583 -46.00 -1.80 3.85
CA GLU A 583 -44.91 -1.01 4.42
C GLU A 583 -43.94 -1.85 5.28
N SER A 584 -42.63 -1.65 5.07
CA SER A 584 -41.59 -2.18 5.95
C SER A 584 -40.56 -1.09 6.20
N GLY A 585 -40.37 -0.73 7.47
CA GLY A 585 -39.40 0.26 7.93
C GLY A 585 -37.93 -0.15 7.70
N PRO A 586 -37.00 0.70 8.15
CA PRO A 586 -35.57 0.54 7.90
C PRO A 586 -35.02 -0.46 8.91
N ASP A 587 -35.11 -1.77 8.65
CA ASP A 587 -34.27 -2.81 9.32
C ASP A 587 -34.61 -4.22 8.80
N ASN A 588 -34.21 -4.51 7.57
CA ASN A 588 -34.01 -5.90 7.14
C ASN A 588 -32.81 -5.95 6.20
N MET A 589 -31.60 -6.03 6.77
CA MET A 589 -30.43 -6.44 6.00
C MET A 589 -30.72 -7.82 5.41
N ASN A 590 -30.77 -7.91 4.09
CA ASN A 590 -30.93 -9.18 3.40
C ASN A 590 -29.62 -10.00 3.58
N ILE A 591 -29.65 -10.94 4.53
CA ILE A 591 -28.52 -11.80 4.92
C ILE A 591 -27.94 -12.60 3.73
N ASN A 592 -28.70 -12.76 2.65
CA ASN A 592 -28.26 -13.50 1.47
C ASN A 592 -27.38 -12.68 0.50
N HIS A 593 -27.24 -11.36 0.68
CA HIS A 593 -26.44 -10.53 -0.24
C HIS A 593 -24.98 -10.98 -0.37
N VAL A 594 -24.36 -11.45 0.72
CA VAL A 594 -22.97 -11.95 0.68
C VAL A 594 -22.88 -13.27 -0.10
N ALA A 595 -23.87 -14.15 0.05
CA ALA A 595 -23.94 -15.40 -0.70
C ALA A 595 -24.17 -15.16 -2.19
N ASP A 596 -25.05 -14.20 -2.53
CA ASP A 596 -25.34 -13.78 -3.90
C ASP A 596 -24.13 -13.09 -4.55
N LEU A 597 -23.38 -12.29 -3.77
CA LEU A 597 -22.12 -11.67 -4.19
C LEU A 597 -21.08 -12.73 -4.55
N VAL A 598 -20.86 -13.72 -3.67
CA VAL A 598 -19.92 -14.84 -3.91
C VAL A 598 -20.38 -15.71 -5.08
N ALA A 599 -21.69 -15.92 -5.25
CA ALA A 599 -22.25 -16.64 -6.41
C ALA A 599 -22.04 -15.86 -7.71
N SER A 600 -22.21 -14.53 -7.68
CA SER A 600 -21.98 -13.65 -8.83
C SER A 600 -20.52 -13.65 -9.28
N TRP A 601 -19.56 -13.70 -8.35
CA TRP A 601 -18.13 -13.82 -8.67
C TRP A 601 -17.81 -15.14 -9.37
N LYS A 602 -18.44 -16.24 -8.96
CA LYS A 602 -18.28 -17.56 -9.60
C LYS A 602 -18.90 -17.61 -11.00
N GLN A 603 -20.00 -16.88 -11.23
CA GLN A 603 -20.70 -16.85 -12.52
C GLN A 603 -20.10 -15.86 -13.52
N SER A 604 -19.49 -14.77 -13.04
CA SER A 604 -18.90 -13.73 -13.89
C SER A 604 -17.48 -14.02 -14.37
N SER A 605 -16.78 -14.97 -13.73
CA SER A 605 -15.43 -15.37 -14.15
C SER A 605 -15.47 -16.45 -15.23
N LYS A 606 -14.98 -16.15 -16.45
CA LYS A 606 -14.83 -17.12 -17.56
C LYS A 606 -13.73 -18.17 -17.30
N THR A 607 -12.87 -17.94 -16.30
CA THR A 607 -11.77 -18.81 -15.86
C THR A 607 -11.88 -19.06 -14.35
N ALA A 608 -11.34 -20.17 -13.85
CA ALA A 608 -11.27 -20.38 -12.39
C ALA A 608 -10.46 -19.24 -11.74
N LEU A 609 -10.87 -18.79 -10.55
CA LEU A 609 -10.09 -17.83 -9.76
C LEU A 609 -8.71 -18.44 -9.45
N ASP A 610 -7.64 -17.66 -9.59
CA ASP A 610 -6.30 -18.07 -9.20
C ASP A 610 -6.16 -18.22 -7.68
N GLU A 611 -5.13 -18.94 -7.23
CA GLU A 611 -4.88 -19.28 -5.82
C GLU A 611 -4.92 -18.06 -4.91
N LEU A 612 -4.19 -17.01 -5.30
CA LEU A 612 -3.96 -15.83 -4.50
C LEU A 612 -5.25 -15.05 -4.32
N THR A 613 -6.01 -14.86 -5.40
CA THR A 613 -7.34 -14.25 -5.35
C THR A 613 -8.30 -15.08 -4.49
N ARG A 614 -8.32 -16.41 -4.67
CA ARG A 614 -9.20 -17.30 -3.91
C ARG A 614 -8.90 -17.27 -2.41
N HIS A 615 -7.64 -17.37 -2.02
CA HIS A 615 -7.21 -17.33 -0.62
C HIS A 615 -7.40 -15.94 0.01
N GLY A 616 -7.13 -14.86 -0.73
CA GLY A 616 -7.38 -13.50 -0.26
C GLY A 616 -8.87 -13.24 0.01
N LEU A 617 -9.77 -13.72 -0.86
CA LEU A 617 -11.22 -13.65 -0.63
C LEU A 617 -11.65 -14.48 0.58
N MET A 618 -11.12 -15.71 0.72
CA MET A 618 -11.40 -16.55 1.89
C MET A 618 -10.95 -15.88 3.18
N SER A 619 -9.75 -15.28 3.20
CA SER A 619 -9.22 -14.56 4.36
C SER A 619 -10.10 -13.38 4.75
N SER A 620 -10.48 -12.52 3.80
CA SER A 620 -11.37 -11.38 4.10
C SER A 620 -12.76 -11.81 4.56
N LEU A 621 -13.29 -12.93 4.03
CA LEU A 621 -14.57 -13.48 4.51
C LEU A 621 -14.46 -14.07 5.92
N HIS A 622 -13.31 -14.65 6.28
CA HIS A 622 -13.06 -15.10 7.64
C HIS A 622 -12.91 -13.91 8.59
N GLU A 623 -12.11 -12.90 8.23
CA GLU A 623 -11.93 -11.69 9.02
C GLU A 623 -13.26 -10.98 9.27
N ALA A 624 -14.07 -10.77 8.22
CA ALA A 624 -15.40 -10.19 8.37
C ALA A 624 -16.34 -11.04 9.25
N ALA A 625 -16.22 -12.38 9.21
CA ALA A 625 -17.00 -13.24 10.10
C ALA A 625 -16.52 -13.14 11.54
N GLU A 626 -15.21 -13.04 11.77
CA GLU A 626 -14.58 -12.89 13.09
C GLU A 626 -14.89 -11.53 13.73
N GLU A 627 -14.98 -10.45 12.95
CA GLU A 627 -15.40 -9.12 13.42
C GLU A 627 -16.84 -9.08 13.94
N LEU A 628 -17.68 -10.02 13.48
CA LEU A 628 -19.07 -10.16 13.94
C LEU A 628 -19.21 -11.03 15.19
N GLU A 629 -18.15 -11.75 15.59
CA GLU A 629 -18.21 -12.66 16.73
C GLU A 629 -18.35 -11.88 18.05
N THR A 630 -19.27 -12.32 18.90
CA THR A 630 -19.17 -12.00 20.32
C THR A 630 -18.02 -12.81 20.95
N PRO A 631 -17.51 -12.43 22.13
CA PRO A 631 -16.52 -13.24 22.84
C PRO A 631 -16.95 -14.71 23.06
N TYR A 632 -18.25 -14.97 23.19
CA TYR A 632 -18.78 -16.33 23.34
C TYR A 632 -18.80 -17.09 22.01
N ASP A 633 -19.05 -16.41 20.90
CA ASP A 633 -18.99 -17.01 19.56
C ASP A 633 -17.55 -17.43 19.23
N THR A 634 -16.57 -16.59 19.54
CA THR A 634 -15.15 -16.92 19.40
C THR A 634 -14.78 -18.16 20.21
N LEU A 635 -15.17 -18.23 21.50
CA LEU A 635 -14.96 -19.42 22.32
C LEU A 635 -15.60 -20.67 21.68
N THR A 636 -16.84 -20.54 21.22
CA THR A 636 -17.59 -21.65 20.62
C THR A 636 -16.93 -22.14 19.34
N ARG A 637 -16.45 -21.24 18.47
CA ARG A 637 -15.70 -21.57 17.25
C ARG A 637 -14.41 -22.33 17.57
N LEU A 638 -13.60 -21.85 18.52
CA LEU A 638 -12.34 -22.49 18.90
C LEU A 638 -12.56 -23.89 19.50
N VAL A 639 -13.56 -24.04 20.37
CA VAL A 639 -13.94 -25.35 20.93
C VAL A 639 -14.46 -26.29 19.84
N ASN A 640 -15.20 -25.78 18.86
CA ASN A 640 -15.71 -26.58 17.75
C ASN A 640 -14.60 -27.07 16.81
N ALA A 641 -13.55 -26.27 16.58
CA ALA A 641 -12.44 -26.64 15.69
C ALA A 641 -11.79 -27.98 16.08
N GLY A 642 -11.55 -28.21 17.38
CA GLY A 642 -11.00 -29.48 17.87
C GLY A 642 -11.94 -30.68 17.67
N ARG A 643 -13.26 -30.47 17.83
CA ARG A 643 -14.28 -31.52 17.60
C ARG A 643 -14.40 -31.88 16.13
N GLN A 644 -14.23 -30.90 15.26
CA GLN A 644 -14.43 -31.06 13.83
C GLN A 644 -13.49 -32.11 13.25
N VAL A 645 -12.19 -32.06 13.59
CA VAL A 645 -11.21 -33.02 13.08
C VAL A 645 -11.52 -34.46 13.52
N ALA A 646 -11.87 -34.65 14.79
CA ALA A 646 -12.24 -35.98 15.31
C ALA A 646 -13.49 -36.55 14.63
N LEU A 647 -14.51 -35.72 14.42
CA LEU A 647 -15.77 -36.14 13.79
C LEU A 647 -15.66 -36.29 12.27
N VAL A 648 -14.77 -35.57 11.61
CA VAL A 648 -14.39 -35.83 10.22
C VAL A 648 -13.71 -37.19 10.10
N LYS A 649 -12.72 -37.48 10.94
CA LYS A 649 -12.06 -38.79 10.93
C LYS A 649 -13.07 -39.93 11.15
N LEU A 650 -13.96 -39.79 12.14
CA LEU A 650 -15.02 -40.77 12.39
C LEU A 650 -15.97 -40.93 11.20
N GLY A 651 -16.31 -39.84 10.51
CA GLY A 651 -17.11 -39.89 9.28
C GLY A 651 -16.43 -40.65 8.14
N GLY A 652 -15.10 -40.52 8.02
CA GLY A 652 -14.27 -41.29 7.10
C GLY A 652 -14.24 -42.78 7.45
N ASP A 653 -13.95 -43.12 8.72
CA ASP A 653 -13.91 -44.50 9.21
C ASP A 653 -15.24 -45.25 8.97
N LEU A 654 -16.37 -44.55 9.14
CA LEU A 654 -17.70 -45.07 8.90
C LEU A 654 -18.08 -45.10 7.41
N GLY A 655 -17.20 -44.68 6.50
CA GLY A 655 -17.45 -44.64 5.07
C GLY A 655 -18.54 -43.66 4.64
N ILE A 656 -18.93 -42.70 5.49
CA ILE A 656 -20.06 -41.79 5.24
C ILE A 656 -19.78 -40.92 4.02
N PHE A 657 -18.58 -40.33 3.92
CA PHE A 657 -18.23 -39.44 2.80
C PHE A 657 -18.20 -40.19 1.47
N LYS A 658 -17.55 -41.36 1.45
CA LYS A 658 -17.49 -42.22 0.26
C LYS A 658 -18.88 -42.66 -0.20
N THR A 659 -19.69 -43.17 0.74
CA THR A 659 -21.06 -43.63 0.44
C THR A 659 -21.93 -42.50 -0.12
N LEU A 660 -21.86 -41.29 0.46
CA LEU A 660 -22.59 -40.13 -0.04
C LEU A 660 -22.06 -39.64 -1.40
N ALA A 661 -20.75 -39.69 -1.63
CA ALA A 661 -20.12 -39.27 -2.88
C ALA A 661 -20.45 -40.22 -4.05
N GLU A 662 -20.62 -41.52 -3.77
CA GLU A 662 -20.99 -42.53 -4.76
C GLU A 662 -22.52 -42.60 -5.00
N SER A 663 -23.32 -42.11 -4.05
CA SER A 663 -24.78 -42.15 -4.15
C SER A 663 -25.34 -41.16 -5.18
N LYS A 664 -26.29 -41.63 -5.99
CA LYS A 664 -27.05 -40.80 -6.94
C LYS A 664 -28.35 -40.24 -6.37
N THR A 665 -28.75 -40.69 -5.17
CA THR A 665 -30.01 -40.30 -4.51
C THR A 665 -29.74 -39.87 -3.07
N PRO A 666 -30.58 -39.00 -2.48
CA PRO A 666 -30.48 -38.69 -1.05
C PRO A 666 -30.60 -39.95 -0.19
N LEU A 667 -29.71 -40.08 0.81
CA LEU A 667 -29.70 -41.23 1.73
C LEU A 667 -30.16 -40.80 3.12
N SER A 668 -30.89 -41.67 3.82
CA SER A 668 -31.25 -41.48 5.22
C SER A 668 -30.13 -41.89 6.17
N SER A 669 -30.19 -41.48 7.44
CA SER A 669 -29.24 -41.98 8.44
C SER A 669 -29.35 -43.49 8.62
N GLY A 670 -30.54 -44.05 8.45
CA GLY A 670 -30.77 -45.50 8.47
C GLY A 670 -30.07 -46.22 7.31
N GLN A 671 -30.16 -45.68 6.10
CA GLN A 671 -29.46 -46.24 4.94
C GLN A 671 -27.94 -46.10 5.08
N LEU A 672 -27.45 -44.96 5.58
CA LEU A 672 -26.01 -44.79 5.87
C LEU A 672 -25.51 -45.74 6.97
N ALA A 673 -26.37 -46.10 7.92
CA ALA A 673 -26.05 -47.08 8.96
C ALA A 673 -25.84 -48.50 8.41
N GLU A 674 -26.60 -48.87 7.36
CA GLU A 674 -26.44 -50.17 6.69
C GLU A 674 -25.05 -50.33 6.05
N TYR A 675 -24.46 -49.25 5.52
CA TYR A 675 -23.12 -49.26 4.91
C TYR A 675 -21.98 -49.15 5.93
N SER A 676 -22.24 -48.52 7.08
CA SER A 676 -21.22 -48.23 8.11
C SER A 676 -21.16 -49.26 9.24
N MET A 677 -22.09 -50.22 9.27
CA MET A 677 -22.29 -51.19 10.38
C MET A 677 -22.47 -50.55 11.76
N ALA A 678 -22.83 -49.26 11.80
CA ALA A 678 -23.05 -48.50 13.03
C ALA A 678 -24.55 -48.39 13.36
N GLU A 679 -24.88 -48.05 14.61
CA GLU A 679 -26.27 -47.86 15.00
C GLU A 679 -26.89 -46.64 14.29
N PRO A 680 -28.13 -46.73 13.77
CA PRO A 680 -28.79 -45.63 13.04
C PRO A 680 -28.84 -44.30 13.80
N LEU A 681 -29.05 -44.34 15.12
CA LEU A 681 -29.08 -43.13 15.95
C LEU A 681 -27.69 -42.49 16.08
N LEU A 682 -26.63 -43.29 16.15
CA LEU A 682 -25.25 -42.80 16.19
C LEU A 682 -24.92 -42.10 14.87
N VAL A 683 -25.22 -42.74 13.73
CA VAL A 683 -25.03 -42.16 12.39
C VAL A 683 -25.81 -40.85 12.26
N ALA A 684 -27.08 -40.81 12.69
CA ALA A 684 -27.89 -39.59 12.66
C ALA A 684 -27.25 -38.43 13.44
N ARG A 685 -26.66 -38.70 14.61
CA ARG A 685 -25.97 -37.69 15.42
C ARG A 685 -24.71 -37.16 14.74
N ILE A 686 -23.93 -38.06 14.12
CA ILE A 686 -22.70 -37.70 13.41
C ILE A 686 -23.04 -36.86 12.18
N VAL A 687 -23.97 -37.32 11.35
CA VAL A 687 -24.35 -36.62 10.11
C VAL A 687 -24.96 -35.25 10.42
N ARG A 688 -25.74 -35.10 11.50
CA ARG A 688 -26.22 -33.79 11.96
C ARG A 688 -25.07 -32.81 12.23
N TYR A 689 -24.00 -33.27 12.87
CA TYR A 689 -22.82 -32.44 13.09
C TYR A 689 -22.10 -32.10 11.77
N LEU A 690 -21.96 -33.06 10.86
CA LEU A 690 -21.36 -32.85 9.54
C LEU A 690 -22.17 -31.85 8.70
N VAL A 691 -23.50 -31.88 8.80
CA VAL A 691 -24.40 -30.90 8.16
C VAL A 691 -24.20 -29.51 8.76
N ALA A 692 -24.20 -29.38 10.09
CA ALA A 692 -23.99 -28.11 10.78
C ALA A 692 -22.63 -27.45 10.44
N ASN A 693 -21.60 -28.27 10.19
CA ASN A 693 -20.27 -27.81 9.78
C ASN A 693 -20.11 -27.71 8.26
N ARG A 694 -21.21 -27.80 7.49
CA ARG A 694 -21.23 -27.61 6.03
C ARG A 694 -20.36 -28.63 5.27
N LEU A 695 -20.20 -29.83 5.82
CA LEU A 695 -19.43 -30.94 5.23
C LEU A 695 -20.33 -31.91 4.44
N VAL A 696 -21.60 -32.00 4.83
CA VAL A 696 -22.70 -32.72 4.17
C VAL A 696 -23.87 -31.75 3.96
N TYR A 697 -24.80 -32.03 3.05
CA TYR A 697 -26.00 -31.24 2.86
C TYR A 697 -27.26 -32.06 3.15
N GLU A 698 -28.18 -31.51 3.94
CA GLU A 698 -29.49 -32.11 4.25
C GLU A 698 -30.55 -31.45 3.36
N VAL A 699 -31.17 -32.22 2.46
CA VAL A 699 -32.14 -31.73 1.46
C VAL A 699 -33.57 -31.77 1.99
N GLU A 700 -33.87 -32.73 2.85
CA GLU A 700 -35.14 -32.95 3.54
C GLU A 700 -34.84 -33.57 4.91
N PRO A 701 -35.78 -33.56 5.87
CA PRO A 701 -35.57 -34.20 7.16
C PRO A 701 -35.06 -35.63 7.00
N ASP A 702 -33.87 -35.90 7.55
CA ASP A 702 -33.18 -37.19 7.46
C ASP A 702 -32.92 -37.66 6.01
N ARG A 703 -32.54 -36.73 5.12
CA ARG A 703 -32.11 -37.02 3.75
C ARG A 703 -30.87 -36.20 3.41
N TYR A 704 -29.77 -36.90 3.18
CA TYR A 704 -28.44 -36.30 3.02
C TYR A 704 -27.85 -36.57 1.63
N VAL A 705 -27.12 -35.58 1.10
CA VAL A 705 -26.39 -35.67 -0.17
C VAL A 705 -24.97 -35.14 -0.03
N ALA A 706 -24.09 -35.59 -0.92
CA ALA A 706 -22.74 -35.05 -1.04
C ALA A 706 -22.72 -33.59 -1.51
N ARG A 707 -21.74 -32.84 -1.02
CA ARG A 707 -21.38 -31.49 -1.48
C ARG A 707 -19.88 -31.39 -1.74
N LYS A 708 -19.37 -30.23 -2.18
CA LYS A 708 -17.95 -30.03 -2.51
C LYS A 708 -16.98 -30.59 -1.44
N ALA A 709 -17.25 -30.33 -0.16
CA ALA A 709 -16.44 -30.84 0.95
C ALA A 709 -16.52 -32.38 1.10
N THR A 710 -17.70 -32.98 0.89
CA THR A 710 -17.88 -34.44 0.94
C THR A 710 -17.01 -35.14 -0.11
N TYR A 711 -16.97 -34.62 -1.34
CA TYR A 711 -16.14 -35.19 -2.40
C TYR A 711 -14.65 -35.06 -2.08
N ALA A 712 -14.21 -33.93 -1.52
CA ALA A 712 -12.82 -33.76 -1.10
C ALA A 712 -12.44 -34.75 0.02
N LEU A 713 -13.33 -34.98 0.99
CA LEU A 713 -13.12 -35.92 2.09
C LEU A 713 -13.26 -37.39 1.68
N ALA A 714 -13.85 -37.67 0.52
CA ALA A 714 -13.90 -39.00 -0.07
C ALA A 714 -12.68 -39.31 -0.96
N ASP A 715 -11.82 -38.32 -1.24
CA ASP A 715 -10.56 -38.56 -1.95
C ASP A 715 -9.60 -39.36 -1.05
N PRO A 716 -9.12 -40.55 -1.49
CA PRO A 716 -8.24 -41.39 -0.69
C PRO A 716 -6.96 -40.68 -0.22
N HIS A 717 -6.42 -39.73 -0.98
CA HIS A 717 -5.21 -39.00 -0.58
C HIS A 717 -5.47 -38.02 0.58
N ILE A 718 -6.63 -37.35 0.55
CA ILE A 718 -7.05 -36.43 1.61
C ILE A 718 -7.44 -37.21 2.86
N GLU A 719 -8.18 -38.31 2.70
CA GLU A 719 -8.56 -39.19 3.81
C GLU A 719 -7.33 -39.78 4.52
N SER A 720 -6.36 -40.25 3.74
CA SER A 720 -5.08 -40.77 4.22
C SER A 720 -4.27 -39.72 4.97
N SER A 721 -4.22 -38.49 4.44
CA SER A 721 -3.58 -37.37 5.12
C SER A 721 -4.23 -37.04 6.46
N LEU A 722 -5.57 -37.07 6.54
CA LEU A 722 -6.30 -36.83 7.79
C LEU A 722 -5.99 -37.88 8.86
N ARG A 723 -5.77 -39.15 8.47
CA ARG A 723 -5.31 -40.19 9.41
C ARG A 723 -3.92 -39.91 9.95
N PHE A 724 -3.00 -39.42 9.13
CA PHE A 724 -1.68 -38.96 9.61
C PHE A 724 -1.83 -37.80 10.60
N PHE A 725 -2.61 -36.76 10.28
CA PHE A 725 -2.84 -35.65 11.21
C PHE A 725 -3.48 -36.11 12.51
N HIS A 726 -4.48 -37.00 12.46
CA HIS A 726 -5.14 -37.53 13.63
C HIS A 726 -4.21 -38.38 14.52
N THR A 727 -3.38 -39.24 13.91
CA THR A 727 -2.54 -40.21 14.63
C THR A 727 -1.24 -39.59 15.13
N VAL A 728 -0.66 -38.65 14.38
CA VAL A 728 0.68 -38.11 14.66
C VAL A 728 0.61 -36.64 15.06
N SER A 729 0.13 -35.77 14.18
CA SER A 729 0.25 -34.32 14.37
C SER A 729 -0.61 -33.81 15.53
N ASN A 730 -1.88 -34.17 15.59
CA ASN A 730 -2.81 -33.65 16.59
C ASN A 730 -2.42 -34.04 18.03
N PRO A 731 -2.09 -35.32 18.35
CA PRO A 731 -1.62 -35.68 19.68
C PRO A 731 -0.35 -34.90 20.08
N SER A 732 0.56 -34.69 19.13
CA SER A 732 1.78 -33.90 19.34
C SER A 732 1.46 -32.43 19.65
N PHE A 733 0.52 -31.81 18.91
CA PHE A 733 0.07 -30.44 19.18
C PHE A 733 -0.67 -30.31 20.52
N GLN A 734 -1.45 -31.31 20.92
CA GLN A 734 -2.08 -31.31 22.25
C GLN A 734 -1.04 -31.42 23.37
N ALA A 735 0.08 -32.11 23.13
CA ALA A 735 1.18 -32.25 24.07
C ALA A 735 2.12 -31.02 24.10
N LEU A 736 2.12 -30.19 23.05
CA LEU A 736 3.06 -29.08 22.86
C LEU A 736 3.07 -28.07 24.03
N PRO A 737 1.92 -27.58 24.56
CA PRO A 737 1.94 -26.62 25.66
C PRO A 737 2.61 -27.16 26.93
N ASP A 738 2.36 -28.44 27.26
CA ASP A 738 2.96 -29.09 28.43
C ASP A 738 4.43 -29.39 28.20
N TYR A 739 4.80 -29.84 27.00
CA TYR A 739 6.19 -30.03 26.58
C TYR A 739 7.01 -28.74 26.67
N LEU A 740 6.49 -27.63 26.15
CA LEU A 740 7.16 -26.33 26.23
C LEU A 740 7.27 -25.84 27.67
N ARG A 741 6.26 -26.08 28.51
CA ARG A 741 6.35 -25.76 29.94
C ARG A 741 7.47 -26.53 30.64
N GLU A 742 7.57 -27.83 30.39
CA GLU A 742 8.60 -28.72 30.97
C GLU A 742 10.01 -28.35 30.52
N THR A 743 10.16 -27.81 29.31
CA THR A 743 11.44 -27.39 28.73
C THR A 743 11.77 -25.91 28.97
N GLY A 744 10.96 -25.21 29.77
CA GLY A 744 11.18 -23.80 30.09
C GLY A 744 10.96 -22.85 28.91
N TYR A 745 10.05 -23.21 28.00
CA TYR A 745 9.70 -22.49 26.77
C TYR A 745 10.91 -22.26 25.86
N ARG A 746 11.80 -23.24 25.77
CA ARG A 746 12.96 -23.23 24.89
C ARG A 746 12.75 -24.17 23.72
N ASN A 747 13.19 -23.76 22.53
CA ASN A 747 13.31 -24.69 21.42
C ASN A 747 14.44 -25.69 21.73
N GLN A 748 14.13 -26.99 21.67
CA GLN A 748 15.06 -28.06 22.02
C GLN A 748 15.55 -28.74 20.75
N THR A 749 16.84 -29.02 20.68
CA THR A 749 17.46 -29.67 19.52
C THR A 749 17.49 -31.20 19.65
N ALA A 750 17.33 -31.73 20.87
CA ALA A 750 17.41 -33.16 21.17
C ALA A 750 16.05 -33.90 21.20
N GLY A 751 14.92 -33.20 20.99
CA GLY A 751 13.59 -33.79 21.03
C GLY A 751 12.49 -32.79 20.70
N SER A 752 11.25 -33.27 20.59
CA SER A 752 10.08 -32.45 20.22
C SER A 752 8.82 -32.86 20.99
N ALA A 753 7.71 -32.17 20.77
CA ALA A 753 6.43 -32.53 21.39
C ALA A 753 5.87 -33.88 20.89
N LEU A 754 6.35 -34.38 19.73
CA LEU A 754 5.96 -35.68 19.19
C LEU A 754 6.19 -36.84 20.17
N GLN A 755 7.38 -36.89 20.80
CA GLN A 755 7.73 -37.95 21.74
C GLN A 755 6.71 -38.03 22.89
N LYS A 756 6.29 -36.87 23.38
CA LYS A 756 5.28 -36.77 24.44
C LYS A 756 3.88 -37.14 23.93
N GLY A 757 3.48 -36.61 22.76
CA GLY A 757 2.17 -36.86 22.18
C GLY A 757 1.91 -38.31 21.77
N LEU A 758 2.96 -39.02 21.35
CA LEU A 758 2.88 -40.42 20.92
C LEU A 758 3.37 -41.41 21.97
N ALA A 759 3.83 -40.93 23.13
CA ALA A 759 4.53 -41.74 24.13
C ALA A 759 5.66 -42.58 23.51
N ALA A 760 6.45 -41.94 22.63
CA ALA A 760 7.53 -42.56 21.87
C ALA A 760 8.90 -42.01 22.31
N GLU A 761 9.93 -42.85 22.30
CA GLU A 761 11.30 -42.40 22.58
C GLU A 761 12.00 -41.83 21.34
N GLN A 762 11.51 -42.18 20.15
CA GLN A 762 12.13 -41.89 18.87
C GLN A 762 11.53 -40.63 18.21
N GLY A 763 12.26 -40.01 17.29
CA GLY A 763 11.73 -38.98 16.39
C GLY A 763 10.80 -39.56 15.30
N LEU A 764 10.21 -38.68 14.48
CA LEU A 764 9.17 -39.05 13.51
C LEU A 764 9.55 -40.21 12.58
N PHE A 765 10.66 -40.10 11.83
CA PHE A 765 10.98 -41.08 10.78
C PHE A 765 11.27 -42.50 11.32
N PRO A 766 12.08 -42.69 12.38
CA PRO A 766 12.21 -44.00 13.02
C PRO A 766 10.86 -44.55 13.52
N TRP A 767 10.02 -43.71 14.14
CA TRP A 767 8.70 -44.12 14.62
C TRP A 767 7.76 -44.55 13.47
N LEU A 768 7.75 -43.82 12.35
CA LEU A 768 6.96 -44.20 11.16
C LEU A 768 7.38 -45.56 10.59
N LYS A 769 8.67 -45.90 10.65
CA LYS A 769 9.17 -47.20 10.19
C LYS A 769 8.61 -48.37 11.01
N GLU A 770 8.39 -48.16 12.31
CA GLU A 770 7.74 -49.13 13.20
C GLU A 770 6.21 -49.18 13.01
N ASN A 771 5.64 -48.18 12.34
CA ASN A 771 4.21 -48.02 12.10
C ASN A 771 3.91 -47.92 10.59
N PRO A 772 4.09 -49.01 9.81
CA PRO A 772 4.11 -48.99 8.34
C PRO A 772 2.81 -48.47 7.71
N ASP A 773 1.65 -48.68 8.36
CA ASP A 773 0.37 -48.14 7.87
C ASP A 773 0.36 -46.61 7.91
N VAL A 774 0.91 -46.01 8.98
CA VAL A 774 1.01 -44.55 9.14
C VAL A 774 2.11 -43.97 8.25
N LEU A 775 3.18 -44.73 7.98
CA LEU A 775 4.16 -44.38 6.96
C LEU A 775 3.52 -44.30 5.57
N GLY A 776 2.63 -45.23 5.22
CA GLY A 776 1.84 -45.17 4.00
C GLY A 776 0.99 -43.89 3.94
N ASP A 777 0.33 -43.53 5.04
CA ASP A 777 -0.45 -42.29 5.13
C ASP A 777 0.42 -41.04 4.98
N PHE A 778 1.61 -41.01 5.58
CA PHE A 778 2.58 -39.93 5.41
C PHE A 778 3.08 -39.82 3.96
N GLN A 779 3.36 -40.95 3.30
CA GLN A 779 3.79 -40.98 1.90
C GLN A 779 2.71 -40.44 0.95
N HIS A 780 1.43 -40.73 1.21
CA HIS A 780 0.33 -40.12 0.47
C HIS A 780 0.22 -38.61 0.70
N LEU A 781 0.38 -38.14 1.94
CA LEU A 781 0.43 -36.69 2.22
C LEU A 781 1.52 -35.99 1.40
N MET A 782 2.69 -36.62 1.26
CA MET A 782 3.80 -36.08 0.45
C MET A 782 3.55 -36.11 -1.06
N SER A 783 2.59 -36.91 -1.54
CA SER A 783 2.26 -37.03 -2.97
C SER A 783 1.13 -36.10 -3.41
N ILE A 784 0.44 -35.42 -2.49
CA ILE A 784 -0.62 -34.47 -2.82
C ILE A 784 -0.03 -33.34 -3.69
N PRO A 785 -0.58 -33.10 -4.89
CA PRO A 785 -0.17 -31.98 -5.73
C PRO A 785 -0.38 -30.64 -5.00
N LYS A 786 0.69 -29.85 -4.90
CA LYS A 786 0.62 -28.47 -4.42
C LYS A 786 0.43 -27.52 -5.61
N GLU A 787 -0.21 -26.37 -5.37
CA GLU A 787 -0.24 -25.29 -6.37
C GLU A 787 1.18 -24.69 -6.49
N GLY A 788 1.68 -24.52 -7.72
CA GLY A 788 3.05 -24.08 -8.01
C GLY A 788 4.11 -25.20 -7.96
N ASN A 789 5.23 -25.01 -8.66
CA ASN A 789 6.32 -25.97 -8.72
C ASN A 789 7.69 -25.26 -8.76
N GLY A 790 8.62 -25.67 -7.88
CA GLY A 790 9.98 -25.12 -7.84
C GLY A 790 10.72 -25.27 -9.18
N TRP A 791 10.42 -26.31 -9.96
CA TRP A 791 11.02 -26.51 -11.29
C TRP A 791 10.67 -25.40 -12.28
N ASP A 792 9.59 -24.64 -12.08
CA ASP A 792 9.16 -23.58 -13.00
C ASP A 792 9.97 -22.29 -12.83
N VAL A 793 10.69 -22.14 -11.71
CA VAL A 793 11.52 -20.96 -11.43
C VAL A 793 13.02 -21.25 -11.50
N ILE A 794 13.41 -22.51 -11.69
CA ILE A 794 14.79 -22.92 -11.92
C ILE A 794 15.05 -22.86 -13.44
N PRO A 795 16.04 -22.07 -13.91
CA PRO A 795 16.31 -21.88 -15.34
C PRO A 795 17.03 -23.09 -15.95
N LEU A 796 16.32 -24.21 -16.03
CA LEU A 796 16.85 -25.48 -16.51
C LEU A 796 17.18 -25.44 -18.01
N GLU A 797 16.39 -24.72 -18.82
CA GLU A 797 16.59 -24.61 -20.27
C GLU A 797 17.89 -23.87 -20.60
N LEU A 798 18.20 -22.81 -19.85
CA LEU A 798 19.47 -22.08 -19.99
C LEU A 798 20.66 -22.95 -19.57
N SER A 799 20.46 -23.84 -18.60
CA SER A 799 21.51 -24.73 -18.09
C SER A 799 21.79 -25.91 -19.01
N VAL A 800 20.76 -26.44 -19.68
CA VAL A 800 20.89 -27.46 -20.74
C VAL A 800 21.71 -26.95 -21.93
N SER A 801 21.55 -25.67 -22.28
CA SER A 801 22.29 -25.03 -23.39
C SER A 801 23.74 -24.66 -23.07
N SER A 802 24.19 -24.91 -21.84
CA SER A 802 25.54 -24.56 -21.37
C SER A 802 26.59 -25.61 -21.75
N THR A 803 27.88 -25.24 -21.70
CA THR A 803 29.02 -26.15 -21.95
C THR A 803 29.30 -27.12 -20.79
N HIS A 804 28.48 -27.13 -19.73
CA HIS A 804 28.68 -27.98 -18.54
C HIS A 804 28.56 -29.46 -18.90
N GLN A 805 29.59 -30.26 -18.63
CA GLN A 805 29.64 -31.70 -18.95
C GLN A 805 29.41 -32.62 -17.73
N GLY A 806 29.36 -32.05 -16.50
CA GLY A 806 29.18 -32.82 -15.26
C GLY A 806 27.70 -33.12 -14.91
N PRO A 807 27.43 -33.69 -13.71
CA PRO A 807 26.08 -33.82 -13.18
C PRO A 807 25.35 -32.47 -13.21
N MET A 808 24.10 -32.48 -13.67
CA MET A 808 23.29 -31.26 -13.72
C MET A 808 22.65 -30.98 -12.37
N LEU A 809 22.05 -32.01 -11.76
CA LEU A 809 21.31 -31.87 -10.52
C LEU A 809 21.65 -33.02 -9.57
N VAL A 810 21.94 -32.68 -8.32
CA VAL A 810 21.99 -33.61 -7.19
C VAL A 810 20.84 -33.24 -6.25
N ASP A 811 19.81 -34.08 -6.21
CA ASP A 811 18.63 -33.96 -5.35
C ASP A 811 18.93 -34.61 -3.99
N ILE A 812 19.33 -33.80 -3.02
CA ILE A 812 19.81 -34.23 -1.70
C ILE A 812 18.62 -34.39 -0.76
N GLY A 813 18.40 -35.60 -0.24
CA GLY A 813 17.19 -35.95 0.49
C GLY A 813 15.96 -36.11 -0.41
N GLY A 814 16.18 -36.47 -1.69
CA GLY A 814 15.13 -36.58 -2.70
C GLY A 814 14.18 -37.77 -2.55
N ASN A 815 14.25 -38.50 -1.42
CA ASN A 815 13.45 -39.68 -1.12
C ASN A 815 13.55 -40.75 -2.24
N THR A 816 12.43 -41.32 -2.65
CA THR A 816 12.33 -42.33 -3.72
C THR A 816 12.46 -41.73 -5.14
N GLY A 817 12.88 -40.46 -5.27
CA GLY A 817 13.17 -39.82 -6.55
C GLY A 817 11.94 -39.38 -7.34
N GLN A 818 10.79 -39.22 -6.68
CA GLN A 818 9.53 -38.84 -7.34
C GLN A 818 9.64 -37.53 -8.12
N GLN A 819 10.34 -36.54 -7.58
CA GLN A 819 10.53 -35.23 -8.20
C GLN A 819 11.51 -35.28 -9.36
N ALA A 820 12.64 -35.96 -9.18
CA ALA A 820 13.59 -36.23 -10.25
C ALA A 820 12.93 -36.96 -11.45
N ARG A 821 12.00 -37.88 -11.19
CA ARG A 821 11.21 -38.54 -12.25
C ARG A 821 10.36 -37.54 -13.04
N LEU A 822 9.66 -36.64 -12.36
CA LEU A 822 8.84 -35.60 -13.01
C LEU A 822 9.72 -34.63 -13.81
N LEU A 823 10.88 -34.27 -13.26
CA LEU A 823 11.88 -33.43 -13.92
C LEU A 823 12.38 -34.06 -15.21
N VAL A 824 12.84 -35.32 -15.19
CA VAL A 824 13.36 -36.00 -16.39
C VAL A 824 12.24 -36.28 -17.41
N ALA A 825 11.00 -36.48 -16.96
CA ALA A 825 9.86 -36.60 -17.86
C ALA A 825 9.57 -35.28 -18.61
N LYS A 826 9.73 -34.13 -17.93
CA LYS A 826 9.56 -32.79 -18.52
C LYS A 826 10.78 -32.38 -19.37
N HIS A 827 11.97 -32.79 -18.97
CA HIS A 827 13.26 -32.47 -19.58
C HIS A 827 14.08 -33.75 -19.88
N PRO A 828 13.72 -34.52 -20.93
CA PRO A 828 14.38 -35.78 -21.26
C PRO A 828 15.89 -35.64 -21.53
N GLU A 829 16.34 -34.46 -21.95
CA GLU A 829 17.75 -34.11 -22.17
C GLU A 829 18.61 -34.16 -20.89
N LEU A 830 17.98 -34.14 -19.71
CA LEU A 830 18.65 -34.28 -18.42
C LEU A 830 18.85 -35.75 -18.00
N ALA A 831 18.30 -36.71 -18.77
CA ALA A 831 18.44 -38.12 -18.47
C ALA A 831 19.92 -38.54 -18.36
N GLY A 832 20.26 -39.22 -17.26
CA GLY A 832 21.63 -39.63 -16.94
C GLY A 832 22.49 -38.54 -16.29
N ARG A 833 21.94 -37.33 -16.08
CA ARG A 833 22.63 -36.19 -15.43
C ARG A 833 21.98 -35.76 -14.11
N VAL A 834 20.97 -36.48 -13.65
CA VAL A 834 20.26 -36.24 -12.38
C VAL A 834 20.57 -37.37 -11.41
N ILE A 835 21.01 -37.01 -10.21
CA ILE A 835 21.32 -37.95 -9.12
C ILE A 835 20.40 -37.65 -7.95
N VAL A 836 19.74 -38.66 -7.40
CA VAL A 836 18.94 -38.57 -6.17
C VAL A 836 19.73 -39.23 -5.04
N GLN A 837 19.88 -38.49 -3.94
CA GLN A 837 20.56 -38.92 -2.73
C GLN A 837 19.57 -39.06 -1.59
N ASP A 838 19.63 -40.19 -0.88
CA ASP A 838 18.90 -40.43 0.37
C ASP A 838 19.61 -41.54 1.18
N ARG A 839 19.07 -41.91 2.33
CA ARG A 839 19.59 -43.01 3.15
C ARG A 839 19.55 -44.34 2.40
N GLU A 840 20.44 -45.26 2.77
CA GLU A 840 20.62 -46.54 2.08
C GLU A 840 19.31 -47.35 2.03
N GLU A 841 18.55 -47.37 3.11
CA GLU A 841 17.26 -48.05 3.18
C GLU A 841 16.17 -47.42 2.28
N THR A 842 16.16 -46.10 2.14
CA THR A 842 15.23 -45.40 1.24
C THR A 842 15.57 -45.72 -0.21
N ILE A 843 16.85 -45.64 -0.57
CA ILE A 843 17.30 -45.92 -1.94
C ILE A 843 17.08 -47.38 -2.33
N LYS A 844 17.27 -48.33 -1.40
CA LYS A 844 16.98 -49.75 -1.66
C LYS A 844 15.49 -50.05 -1.88
N SER A 845 14.59 -49.24 -1.30
CA SER A 845 13.14 -49.41 -1.44
C SER A 845 12.54 -48.58 -2.58
N ALA A 846 13.32 -47.68 -3.18
CA ALA A 846 12.87 -46.83 -4.27
C ALA A 846 12.65 -47.65 -5.57
N PRO A 847 11.56 -47.39 -6.31
CA PRO A 847 11.36 -48.00 -7.63
C PRO A 847 12.43 -47.50 -8.61
N GLU A 848 12.74 -48.32 -9.62
CA GLU A 848 13.68 -47.91 -10.68
C GLU A 848 13.12 -46.70 -11.45
N VAL A 849 13.91 -45.63 -11.55
CA VAL A 849 13.55 -44.41 -12.28
C VAL A 849 14.46 -44.27 -13.50
N LYS A 850 13.91 -44.54 -14.70
CA LYS A 850 14.66 -44.44 -15.96
C LYS A 850 15.23 -43.04 -16.15
N GLY A 851 16.55 -42.95 -16.36
CA GLY A 851 17.25 -41.68 -16.60
C GLY A 851 17.65 -40.91 -15.33
N VAL A 852 17.41 -41.47 -14.14
CA VAL A 852 17.85 -40.90 -12.85
C VAL A 852 18.77 -41.91 -12.16
N GLN A 853 19.89 -41.43 -11.62
CA GLN A 853 20.78 -42.24 -10.80
C GLN A 853 20.37 -42.13 -9.33
N LEU A 854 20.18 -43.27 -8.66
CA LEU A 854 19.96 -43.32 -7.22
C LEU A 854 21.28 -43.58 -6.48
N MET A 855 21.54 -42.84 -5.40
CA MET A 855 22.79 -42.93 -4.64
C MET A 855 22.50 -42.86 -3.13
N ALA A 856 22.97 -43.86 -2.37
CA ALA A 856 22.92 -43.78 -0.91
C ALA A 856 23.91 -42.71 -0.41
N HIS A 857 23.42 -41.75 0.37
CA HIS A 857 24.26 -40.70 0.99
C HIS A 857 23.58 -40.12 2.23
N ASP A 858 24.36 -39.94 3.30
CA ASP A 858 23.97 -39.16 4.48
C ASP A 858 24.53 -37.74 4.34
N PHE A 859 23.63 -36.75 4.28
CA PHE A 859 23.98 -35.33 4.09
C PHE A 859 24.73 -34.70 5.28
N PHE A 860 24.82 -35.39 6.42
CA PHE A 860 25.73 -34.99 7.51
C PHE A 860 27.18 -35.36 7.23
N GLY A 861 27.44 -36.19 6.22
CA GLY A 861 28.77 -36.44 5.67
C GLY A 861 29.14 -35.49 4.51
N PRO A 862 30.43 -35.42 4.12
CA PRO A 862 30.87 -34.62 2.99
C PRO A 862 30.20 -35.05 1.67
N GLN A 863 29.80 -34.08 0.84
CA GLN A 863 29.11 -34.34 -0.43
C GLN A 863 30.03 -35.09 -1.43
N PRO A 864 29.69 -36.33 -1.85
CA PRO A 864 30.55 -37.15 -2.72
C PRO A 864 30.54 -36.72 -4.18
N VAL A 865 29.44 -36.12 -4.67
CA VAL A 865 29.31 -35.69 -6.07
C VAL A 865 29.92 -34.29 -6.22
N ARG A 866 31.03 -34.18 -6.96
CA ARG A 866 31.74 -32.91 -7.18
C ARG A 866 31.34 -32.24 -8.49
N GLY A 867 31.28 -30.91 -8.47
CA GLY A 867 31.06 -30.08 -9.64
C GLY A 867 29.68 -30.24 -10.28
N ALA A 868 28.65 -30.57 -9.51
CA ALA A 868 27.29 -30.50 -10.03
C ALA A 868 26.90 -29.04 -10.29
N ARG A 869 26.06 -28.79 -11.30
CA ARG A 869 25.53 -27.44 -11.55
C ARG A 869 24.61 -26.99 -10.42
N TYR A 870 23.72 -27.88 -9.97
CA TYR A 870 22.78 -27.64 -8.90
C TYR A 870 22.85 -28.72 -7.82
N TYR A 871 23.03 -28.30 -6.57
CA TYR A 871 22.79 -29.12 -5.38
C TYR A 871 21.46 -28.68 -4.78
N TYR A 872 20.44 -29.52 -4.88
CA TYR A 872 19.05 -29.17 -4.57
C TYR A 872 18.61 -29.83 -3.28
N LEU A 873 18.02 -29.03 -2.38
CA LEU A 873 17.51 -29.43 -1.08
C LEU A 873 16.06 -28.93 -0.98
N ARG A 874 15.08 -29.85 -0.94
CA ARG A 874 13.68 -29.47 -0.83
C ARG A 874 13.02 -30.03 0.41
N ALA A 875 12.45 -29.17 1.26
CA ALA A 875 11.82 -29.57 2.52
C ALA A 875 12.76 -30.45 3.38
N ILE A 876 14.03 -30.03 3.48
CA ILE A 876 15.08 -30.73 4.22
C ILE A 876 15.47 -29.90 5.43
N LEU A 877 15.92 -28.68 5.20
CA LEU A 877 16.57 -27.84 6.20
C LEU A 877 15.57 -27.32 7.23
N HIS A 878 14.27 -27.27 6.91
CA HIS A 878 13.22 -26.89 7.85
C HIS A 878 13.00 -27.90 9.00
N ASN A 879 13.45 -29.14 8.85
CA ASN A 879 13.35 -30.19 9.88
C ASN A 879 14.44 -30.08 10.95
N TRP A 880 15.42 -29.19 10.74
CA TRP A 880 16.63 -29.11 11.54
C TRP A 880 16.76 -27.74 12.17
N ASP A 881 17.49 -27.66 13.28
CA ASP A 881 17.91 -26.39 13.87
C ASP A 881 18.94 -25.67 12.98
N GLU A 882 19.37 -24.49 13.42
CA GLU A 882 20.33 -23.67 12.69
C GLU A 882 21.69 -24.35 12.52
N ASP A 883 22.24 -24.95 13.57
CA ASP A 883 23.58 -25.54 13.56
C ASP A 883 23.66 -26.74 12.61
N HIS A 884 22.64 -27.60 12.63
CA HIS A 884 22.53 -28.73 11.71
C HIS A 884 22.30 -28.27 10.27
N ALA A 885 21.47 -27.24 10.04
CA ALA A 885 21.28 -26.69 8.69
C ALA A 885 22.58 -26.11 8.11
N VAL A 886 23.36 -25.38 8.93
CA VAL A 886 24.70 -24.90 8.57
C VAL A 886 25.64 -26.07 8.26
N GLN A 887 25.64 -27.12 9.08
CA GLN A 887 26.48 -28.29 8.87
C GLN A 887 26.18 -28.99 7.52
N ILE A 888 24.90 -29.19 7.21
CA ILE A 888 24.46 -29.81 5.95
C ILE A 888 24.95 -28.99 4.75
N LEU A 889 24.77 -27.67 4.79
CA LEU A 889 25.21 -26.78 3.71
C LEU A 889 26.75 -26.73 3.59
N ALA A 890 27.46 -26.65 4.73
CA ALA A 890 28.91 -26.63 4.78
C ALA A 890 29.55 -27.91 4.19
N ASN A 891 28.87 -29.06 4.30
CA ASN A 891 29.31 -30.31 3.68
C ASN A 891 29.22 -30.31 2.13
N ILE A 892 28.40 -29.41 1.55
CA ILE A 892 28.23 -29.27 0.10
C ILE A 892 29.30 -28.35 -0.49
N VAL A 893 29.68 -27.28 0.22
CA VAL A 893 30.60 -26.23 -0.26
C VAL A 893 31.91 -26.77 -0.85
N PRO A 894 32.60 -27.77 -0.25
CA PRO A 894 33.83 -28.33 -0.81
C PRO A 894 33.66 -29.05 -2.16
N ALA A 895 32.44 -29.48 -2.49
CA ALA A 895 32.13 -30.15 -3.75
C ALA A 895 31.78 -29.16 -4.88
N MET A 896 31.54 -27.89 -4.55
CA MET A 896 31.14 -26.85 -5.49
C MET A 896 32.31 -26.31 -6.34
N THR A 897 32.01 -26.05 -7.61
CA THR A 897 32.84 -25.24 -8.52
C THR A 897 32.33 -23.79 -8.57
N ALA A 898 33.01 -22.90 -9.29
CA ALA A 898 32.55 -21.51 -9.48
C ALA A 898 31.17 -21.43 -10.17
N ASP A 899 30.84 -22.44 -10.98
CA ASP A 899 29.57 -22.55 -11.68
C ASP A 899 28.50 -23.34 -10.91
N SER A 900 28.81 -23.84 -9.71
CA SER A 900 27.85 -24.60 -8.90
C SER A 900 26.98 -23.67 -8.06
N LEU A 901 25.70 -24.00 -7.94
CA LEU A 901 24.76 -23.35 -7.01
C LEU A 901 24.13 -24.38 -6.08
N VAL A 902 23.89 -23.97 -4.84
CA VAL A 902 22.98 -24.66 -3.93
C VAL A 902 21.59 -24.05 -4.12
N LEU A 903 20.59 -24.89 -4.30
CA LEU A 903 19.18 -24.52 -4.45
C LEU A 903 18.42 -25.03 -3.23
N ILE A 904 17.95 -24.11 -2.39
CA ILE A 904 17.17 -24.42 -1.19
C ILE A 904 15.70 -24.14 -1.52
N ASP A 905 14.90 -25.19 -1.66
CA ASP A 905 13.48 -25.15 -1.97
C ASP A 905 12.66 -25.37 -0.68
N GLU A 906 12.29 -24.26 -0.04
CA GLU A 906 11.71 -24.21 1.30
C GLU A 906 10.64 -23.11 1.37
N VAL A 907 9.90 -23.08 2.48
CA VAL A 907 9.02 -21.94 2.80
C VAL A 907 9.86 -20.81 3.40
N VAL A 908 9.69 -19.61 2.87
CA VAL A 908 10.39 -18.40 3.37
C VAL A 908 9.37 -17.48 4.00
N ILE A 909 9.30 -17.50 5.33
CA ILE A 909 8.28 -16.76 6.08
C ILE A 909 8.52 -15.25 5.95
N PRO A 910 7.49 -14.44 5.62
CA PRO A 910 7.64 -12.99 5.59
C PRO A 910 7.81 -12.44 7.02
N ASN A 911 8.61 -11.39 7.16
CA ASN A 911 8.89 -10.76 8.46
C ASN A 911 7.64 -10.12 9.11
N LYS A 912 6.52 -10.00 8.39
CA LYS A 912 5.22 -9.53 8.89
C LYS A 912 4.10 -10.15 8.05
N GLY A 913 2.94 -10.39 8.66
CA GLY A 913 1.71 -10.73 7.94
C GLY A 913 1.74 -12.12 7.30
N ALA A 914 2.48 -13.07 7.89
CA ALA A 914 2.51 -14.44 7.40
C ALA A 914 1.11 -15.03 7.33
N HIS A 915 0.77 -15.61 6.19
CA HIS A 915 -0.48 -16.35 6.03
C HIS A 915 -0.55 -17.49 7.07
N VAL A 916 -1.76 -17.88 7.48
CA VAL A 916 -1.97 -18.91 8.52
C VAL A 916 -1.30 -20.25 8.18
N TRP A 917 -1.15 -20.54 6.88
CA TRP A 917 -0.52 -21.78 6.42
C TRP A 917 0.99 -21.83 6.70
N PRO A 918 1.85 -20.92 6.18
CA PRO A 918 3.28 -20.95 6.48
C PRO A 918 3.58 -20.79 7.98
N ALA A 919 2.80 -19.99 8.72
CA ALA A 919 2.93 -19.88 10.17
C ALA A 919 2.55 -21.19 10.90
N GLY A 920 1.50 -21.87 10.44
CA GLY A 920 1.10 -23.18 10.97
C GLY A 920 2.11 -24.28 10.64
N LEU A 921 2.76 -24.21 9.47
CA LEU A 921 3.83 -25.13 9.08
C LEU A 921 5.08 -24.96 9.94
N ASP A 922 5.46 -23.72 10.28
CA ASP A 922 6.54 -23.46 11.25
C ASP A 922 6.29 -24.17 12.59
N LEU A 923 5.08 -23.99 13.14
CA LEU A 923 4.68 -24.68 14.37
C LEU A 923 4.62 -26.19 14.20
N GLN A 924 4.31 -26.70 13.00
CA GLN A 924 4.37 -28.12 12.69
C GLN A 924 5.82 -28.63 12.75
N MET A 925 6.79 -27.88 12.21
CA MET A 925 8.22 -28.23 12.25
C MET A 925 8.75 -28.24 13.67
N LEU A 926 8.43 -27.21 14.46
CA LEU A 926 8.73 -27.15 15.88
C LEU A 926 8.15 -28.37 16.63
N THR A 927 6.89 -28.70 16.34
CA THR A 927 6.14 -29.74 17.07
C THR A 927 6.66 -31.16 16.78
N LEU A 928 7.01 -31.46 15.53
CA LEU A 928 7.39 -32.83 15.12
C LEU A 928 8.89 -33.08 15.09
N PHE A 929 9.70 -32.02 14.91
CA PHE A 929 11.13 -32.15 14.67
C PHE A 929 11.99 -31.27 15.60
N GLY A 930 11.41 -30.26 16.25
CA GLY A 930 12.20 -29.18 16.87
C GLY A 930 12.84 -28.24 15.83
N GLY A 931 12.43 -28.36 14.56
CA GLY A 931 12.88 -27.54 13.45
C GLY A 931 12.13 -26.21 13.36
N SER A 932 12.33 -25.50 12.26
CA SER A 932 11.65 -24.24 11.98
C SER A 932 11.60 -23.91 10.50
N GLU A 933 10.53 -23.25 10.11
CA GLU A 933 10.52 -22.43 8.90
C GLU A 933 11.25 -21.11 9.19
N ARG A 934 11.80 -20.48 8.14
CA ARG A 934 12.76 -19.39 8.33
C ARG A 934 12.43 -18.18 7.47
N THR A 935 12.68 -17.00 8.03
CA THR A 935 12.64 -15.74 7.29
C THR A 935 13.85 -15.60 6.38
N ALA A 936 13.78 -14.69 5.39
CA ALA A 936 14.92 -14.40 4.52
C ALA A 936 16.18 -14.00 5.31
N LEU A 937 16.02 -13.21 6.39
CA LEU A 937 17.14 -12.79 7.24
C LEU A 937 17.80 -13.97 7.97
N GLN A 938 17.01 -14.93 8.43
CA GLN A 938 17.53 -16.15 9.05
C GLN A 938 18.24 -17.05 8.03
N TRP A 939 17.72 -17.14 6.81
CA TRP A 939 18.41 -17.83 5.72
C TRP A 939 19.75 -17.19 5.38
N ASP A 940 19.82 -15.86 5.29
CA ASP A 940 21.07 -15.14 5.02
C ASP A 940 22.13 -15.45 6.07
N ALA A 941 21.76 -15.47 7.36
CA ALA A 941 22.66 -15.82 8.45
C ALA A 941 23.19 -17.26 8.36
N ILE A 942 22.32 -18.22 8.02
CA ILE A 942 22.69 -19.63 7.82
C ILE A 942 23.63 -19.79 6.62
N LEU A 943 23.30 -19.18 5.49
CA LEU A 943 24.13 -19.21 4.29
C LEU A 943 25.51 -18.62 4.57
N GLU A 944 25.56 -17.49 5.27
CA GLU A 944 26.81 -16.85 5.66
C GLU A 944 27.69 -17.77 6.50
N LYS A 945 27.13 -18.39 7.54
CA LYS A 945 27.86 -19.33 8.41
C LYS A 945 28.34 -20.57 7.65
N ALA A 946 27.58 -21.03 6.66
CA ALA A 946 27.95 -22.16 5.82
C ALA A 946 29.02 -21.83 4.75
N GLY A 947 29.43 -20.57 4.58
CA GLY A 947 30.36 -20.15 3.54
C GLY A 947 29.71 -19.95 2.17
N LEU A 948 28.41 -19.67 2.15
CA LEU A 948 27.59 -19.38 0.98
C LEU A 948 27.13 -17.92 1.01
N LYS A 949 26.72 -17.39 -0.15
CA LYS A 949 26.05 -16.10 -0.28
C LYS A 949 24.78 -16.26 -1.12
N PRO A 950 23.67 -15.60 -0.76
CA PRO A 950 22.47 -15.60 -1.57
C PRO A 950 22.75 -14.90 -2.91
N VAL A 951 22.17 -15.43 -3.98
CA VAL A 951 22.22 -14.86 -5.34
C VAL A 951 20.86 -14.31 -5.72
N VAL A 952 19.81 -15.12 -5.55
CA VAL A 952 18.44 -14.72 -5.85
C VAL A 952 17.47 -15.63 -5.10
N VAL A 953 16.33 -15.08 -4.68
CA VAL A 953 15.19 -15.85 -4.15
C VAL A 953 14.06 -15.81 -5.17
N LYS A 954 13.53 -16.96 -5.55
CA LYS A 954 12.44 -17.08 -6.52
C LYS A 954 11.22 -17.75 -5.89
N LYS A 955 10.14 -16.99 -5.72
CA LYS A 955 8.86 -17.49 -5.19
C LYS A 955 8.05 -18.16 -6.31
N TYR A 956 7.47 -19.32 -6.03
CA TYR A 956 6.64 -20.06 -7.00
C TYR A 956 5.24 -20.43 -6.49
N ALA A 957 5.00 -20.35 -5.18
CA ALA A 957 3.68 -20.52 -4.57
C ALA A 957 3.44 -19.36 -3.58
N PRO A 958 2.78 -18.26 -4.01
CA PRO A 958 2.77 -17.02 -3.25
C PRO A 958 1.99 -17.08 -1.94
N VAL A 959 0.92 -17.88 -1.85
CA VAL A 959 0.14 -18.07 -0.61
C VAL A 959 0.89 -18.94 0.41
N MET A 960 1.58 -19.94 -0.11
CA MET A 960 2.31 -20.93 0.69
C MET A 960 3.72 -20.48 1.04
N GLU A 961 4.14 -19.35 0.48
CA GLU A 961 5.48 -18.76 0.63
C GLU A 961 6.62 -19.70 0.20
N SER A 962 6.33 -20.67 -0.68
CA SER A 962 7.34 -21.60 -1.18
C SER A 962 8.24 -20.92 -2.21
N CYS A 963 9.55 -21.02 -1.97
CA CYS A 963 10.59 -20.33 -2.71
C CYS A 963 11.77 -21.25 -2.99
N VAL A 964 12.49 -20.96 -4.07
CA VAL A 964 13.84 -21.50 -4.31
C VAL A 964 14.85 -20.38 -4.04
N ILE A 965 15.69 -20.56 -3.03
CA ILE A 965 16.84 -19.71 -2.71
C ILE A 965 18.04 -20.26 -3.47
N PHE A 966 18.64 -19.42 -4.31
CA PHE A 966 19.86 -19.73 -5.04
C PHE A 966 21.04 -19.19 -4.24
N ALA A 967 21.96 -20.07 -3.86
CA ALA A 967 23.14 -19.72 -3.09
C ALA A 967 24.41 -20.14 -3.83
N ALA A 968 25.37 -19.21 -3.90
CA ALA A 968 26.70 -19.45 -4.47
C ALA A 968 27.74 -19.57 -3.36
N ARG A 969 28.85 -20.22 -3.66
CA ARG A 969 30.03 -20.22 -2.78
C ARG A 969 30.56 -18.79 -2.60
N LYS A 970 30.91 -18.41 -1.36
CA LYS A 970 31.53 -17.11 -1.07
C LYS A 970 32.86 -16.93 -1.80
#